data_AF-A0A1Y3WKU7-F1
#
_entry.id   AF-A0A1Y3WKU7-F1
#
_cell.length_a   1.000
_cell.length_b   1.000
_cell.length_c   1.000
_cell.angle_alpha   90.00
_cell.angle_beta   90.00
_cell.angle_gamma   90.00
#
_symmetry.space_group_name_H-M   'P 1'
#
loop_
_entity.id
_entity.type
_entity.pdbx_description
1 polymer ?
#
loop_
_entity_poly.entity_id
_entity_poly.type
_entity_poly.pdbx_seq_one_letter_code
_entity_poly.pdbx_strand_id
1 'polypeptide(L)'
;MLLGGVNMAVAQEYNQRIAMEGVEMYGIVTFSAVNQIDEMTPGMYKFGYDQQFKPDDNGVLFSRYIAGGGVYHEGKIYCNVYNDEANLSTQKPVWTILDAETYEVLYEKELPDNGVCTTKSLAYDITNDKIYGIVVDFTDSHLVEIDPATGDMTRVGDNFDRNLRFKTLVSTNNGMLYSIVIDSGVSSLYKIRKTDGLAVKVRDITAKNLLGPDDYLFNSGTEQAMFLNRSTGKAYWILESNSYTLDSEYSPIFEVNLTNAEATMVSYLSRCYQVSGAWFKEPNNGAPGIISDFEYVTPEEGSASGSIQFRLPENDYRGNPFTDSNLKIKVVEGDKVLVDATAQAGTLFKSEELALLNDNHTVSITLSNEKGSGPTIQRTFYAGYDLPAAPTNVKLSYEGLTTTLTWEAPTTGVNGAIIDKDNIRYRVIKQTGYYQGTNSVVAENLKECTFTETHPADMNYYRYFVVSTYEGEDGGYSFSEDLVLGLPLNPPYGGLFSEPNDMFSYYTLIDSNGDGYCWNFDKSIGAAMYIYNETQAADDWLIAPPINYKKGVNYTLLFKAYSSMAEYPESMEITFGKGRTPEEQTKQLLDIPEVPSVGEDNPVTEYKIPITVDEDGVYYYAFHVTSEKFHEYLRVFDIRLDAPSGIETVKGEDSKLVITTGKNSVRVDNPDGRAVAIYSAGGMLVDSFTETVYERSLYPGIYIVKSNDSVQKIIVR
;
A
#
# COMPACT_ATOMS: atom_id res chain seq x y z
N MET A 1 27.27 -8.69 38.49
CA MET A 1 28.23 -8.08 37.54
C MET A 1 28.45 -9.15 36.48
N LEU A 2 27.72 -9.21 35.38
CA LEU A 2 27.65 -8.24 34.28
C LEU A 2 26.22 -8.15 33.72
N LEU A 3 25.73 -6.93 33.55
CA LEU A 3 24.57 -6.60 32.73
C LEU A 3 25.04 -6.57 31.27
N GLY A 4 24.46 -7.42 30.42
CA GLY A 4 24.63 -7.34 28.98
C GLY A 4 23.90 -6.09 28.48
N GLY A 5 24.66 -5.13 27.96
CA GLY A 5 24.11 -3.94 27.32
C GLY A 5 23.33 -4.35 26.08
N VAL A 6 22.04 -4.05 26.08
CA VAL A 6 21.23 -4.01 24.87
C VAL A 6 21.75 -2.80 24.07
N ASN A 7 22.50 -3.05 23.00
CA ASN A 7 22.73 -2.03 22.00
C ASN A 7 21.37 -1.70 21.38
N MET A 8 20.74 -0.63 21.85
CA MET A 8 19.68 0.01 21.09
C MET A 8 20.32 0.52 19.80
N ALA A 9 20.07 -0.17 18.69
CA ALA A 9 20.26 0.43 17.37
C ALA A 9 19.34 1.65 17.33
N VAL A 10 19.92 2.84 17.38
CA VAL A 10 19.19 4.08 17.12
C VAL A 10 18.71 3.96 15.68
N ALA A 11 17.39 3.92 15.46
CA ALA A 11 16.84 3.89 14.12
C ALA A 11 17.41 5.08 13.33
N GLN A 12 17.87 4.81 12.12
CA GLN A 12 18.47 5.83 11.28
C GLN A 12 17.36 6.72 10.72
N GLU A 13 17.13 7.86 11.37
CA GLU A 13 16.04 8.76 11.00
C GLU A 13 16.48 9.68 9.85
N TYR A 14 16.02 9.36 8.65
CA TYR A 14 16.08 10.23 7.49
C TYR A 14 14.80 11.05 7.35
N ASN A 15 14.87 12.12 6.58
CA ASN A 15 13.72 12.95 6.22
C ASN A 15 13.10 13.63 7.45
N GLN A 16 13.92 13.99 8.44
CA GLN A 16 13.49 14.86 9.53
C GLN A 16 13.30 16.29 9.04
N ARG A 17 12.41 17.04 9.68
CA ARG A 17 12.16 18.44 9.33
C ARG A 17 13.39 19.28 9.68
N ILE A 18 14.01 19.88 8.67
CA ILE A 18 15.21 20.72 8.81
C ILE A 18 14.90 22.22 8.95
N ALA A 19 13.61 22.58 8.94
CA ALA A 19 13.09 23.91 9.21
C ALA A 19 11.76 23.82 9.99
N MET A 20 11.36 24.93 10.61
CA MET A 20 10.07 25.04 11.30
C MET A 20 8.91 24.70 10.37
N GLU A 21 7.83 24.12 10.92
CA GLU A 21 6.59 23.88 10.19
C GLU A 21 6.14 25.11 9.38
N GLY A 22 5.70 24.89 8.14
CA GLY A 22 5.29 25.97 7.22
C GLY A 22 6.44 26.68 6.50
N VAL A 23 7.71 26.36 6.83
CA VAL A 23 8.89 26.81 6.07
C VAL A 23 9.42 25.65 5.24
N GLU A 24 9.54 25.88 3.93
CA GLU A 24 9.89 24.86 2.94
C GLU A 24 11.19 25.22 2.23
N MET A 25 11.91 24.19 1.79
CA MET A 25 13.11 24.32 0.96
C MET A 25 12.71 24.55 -0.50
N TYR A 26 13.45 25.42 -1.17
CA TYR A 26 13.38 25.64 -2.60
C TYR A 26 14.78 25.50 -3.20
N GLY A 27 14.84 25.05 -4.44
CA GLY A 27 16.10 24.84 -5.15
C GLY A 27 15.96 25.16 -6.63
N ILE A 28 17.08 25.54 -7.23
CA ILE A 28 17.22 25.76 -8.67
C ILE A 28 17.81 24.51 -9.26
N VAL A 29 17.01 23.76 -10.01
CA VAL A 29 17.43 22.56 -10.74
C VAL A 29 17.92 22.97 -12.12
N THR A 30 19.18 22.70 -12.43
CA THR A 30 19.74 22.89 -13.79
C THR A 30 19.61 21.62 -14.62
N PHE A 31 19.64 20.45 -13.98
CA PHE A 31 19.50 19.15 -14.63
C PHE A 31 19.00 18.08 -13.64
N SER A 32 18.12 17.19 -14.12
CA SER A 32 17.75 15.94 -13.46
C SER A 32 17.02 15.03 -14.47
N ALA A 33 17.43 13.76 -14.58
CA ALA A 33 16.82 12.82 -15.52
C ALA A 33 15.50 12.22 -14.99
N VAL A 34 14.38 12.46 -15.66
CA VAL A 34 13.08 11.88 -15.28
C VAL A 34 13.03 10.40 -15.65
N ASN A 35 13.56 10.06 -16.82
CA ASN A 35 13.73 8.69 -17.29
C ASN A 35 14.92 8.66 -18.28
N GLN A 36 15.04 7.61 -19.10
CA GLN A 36 16.15 7.46 -20.04
C GLN A 36 16.18 8.47 -21.19
N ILE A 37 15.09 9.20 -21.43
CA ILE A 37 14.92 10.12 -22.56
C ILE A 37 14.45 11.52 -22.16
N ASP A 38 13.80 11.66 -21.00
CA ASP A 38 13.23 12.91 -20.52
C ASP A 38 14.03 13.48 -19.35
N GLU A 39 14.15 14.80 -19.32
CA GLU A 39 14.81 15.58 -18.27
C GLU A 39 13.83 16.59 -17.67
N MET A 40 14.06 16.96 -16.41
CA MET A 40 13.31 18.05 -15.78
C MET A 40 13.57 19.36 -16.50
N THR A 41 12.55 20.21 -16.58
CA THR A 41 12.71 21.56 -17.12
C THR A 41 13.62 22.38 -16.20
N PRO A 42 14.73 22.97 -16.69
CA PRO A 42 15.58 23.80 -15.83
C PRO A 42 14.81 24.98 -15.23
N GLY A 43 14.96 25.17 -13.93
CA GLY A 43 14.22 26.20 -13.21
C GLY A 43 14.14 25.98 -11.71
N MET A 44 13.25 26.75 -11.08
CA MET A 44 13.04 26.72 -9.63
C MET A 44 11.95 25.73 -9.25
N TYR A 45 12.20 24.94 -8.20
CA TYR A 45 11.30 23.93 -7.68
C TYR A 45 11.19 24.00 -6.16
N LYS A 46 10.05 23.54 -5.64
CA LYS A 46 9.82 23.34 -4.20
C LYS A 46 10.30 21.93 -3.81
N PHE A 47 11.14 21.85 -2.78
CA PHE A 47 11.61 20.60 -2.16
C PHE A 47 10.84 20.41 -0.84
N GLY A 48 9.56 20.05 -0.96
CA GLY A 48 8.61 20.05 0.16
C GLY A 48 8.84 18.91 1.15
N TYR A 49 8.73 19.21 2.45
CA TYR A 49 8.94 18.23 3.52
C TYR A 49 7.99 17.02 3.42
N ASP A 50 6.70 17.25 3.18
CA ASP A 50 5.68 16.19 3.12
C ASP A 50 5.90 15.22 1.95
N GLN A 51 6.71 15.64 0.96
CA GLN A 51 7.16 14.81 -0.16
C GLN A 51 8.59 14.29 0.04
N GLN A 52 9.09 14.30 1.28
CA GLN A 52 10.46 13.93 1.62
C GLN A 52 11.49 14.68 0.76
N PHE A 53 11.26 15.98 0.59
CA PHE A 53 12.04 16.89 -0.25
C PHE A 53 11.99 16.60 -1.75
N LYS A 54 11.26 15.58 -2.22
CA LYS A 54 11.13 15.31 -3.65
C LYS A 54 10.32 16.43 -4.33
N PRO A 55 10.91 17.15 -5.31
CA PRO A 55 10.15 18.11 -6.08
C PRO A 55 9.18 17.39 -7.04
N ASP A 56 8.08 18.07 -7.38
CA ASP A 56 7.21 17.64 -8.49
C ASP A 56 7.92 17.91 -9.81
N ASP A 57 8.12 16.86 -10.62
CA ASP A 57 8.79 16.90 -11.92
C ASP A 57 8.19 17.95 -12.86
N ASN A 58 6.87 18.18 -12.76
CA ASN A 58 6.14 19.18 -13.55
C ASN A 58 5.87 20.49 -12.80
N GLY A 59 6.27 20.59 -11.53
CA GLY A 59 6.00 21.72 -10.64
C GLY A 59 6.97 22.88 -10.77
N VAL A 60 7.45 23.19 -11.97
CA VAL A 60 8.40 24.29 -12.19
C VAL A 60 7.73 25.63 -11.86
N LEU A 61 8.30 26.35 -10.88
CA LEU A 61 7.76 27.61 -10.37
C LEU A 61 8.23 28.80 -11.22
N PHE A 62 9.44 28.70 -11.76
CA PHE A 62 10.03 29.69 -12.64
C PHE A 62 11.02 29.01 -13.59
N SER A 63 10.73 29.01 -14.89
CA SER A 63 11.51 28.27 -15.90
C SER A 63 12.54 29.16 -16.59
N ARG A 64 13.79 28.96 -16.22
CA ARG A 64 15.01 29.52 -16.81
C ARG A 64 16.18 28.60 -16.50
N TYR A 65 17.19 28.58 -17.37
CA TYR A 65 18.48 27.97 -17.03
C TYR A 65 19.26 28.95 -16.14
N ILE A 66 19.38 28.64 -14.85
CA ILE A 66 19.99 29.54 -13.85
C ILE A 66 21.28 28.89 -13.32
N ALA A 67 22.32 28.84 -14.15
CA ALA A 67 23.62 28.29 -13.75
C ALA A 67 24.33 29.13 -12.69
N GLY A 68 23.99 30.42 -12.56
CA GLY A 68 24.68 31.35 -11.68
C GLY A 68 24.34 31.26 -10.20
N GLY A 69 23.40 30.38 -9.86
CA GLY A 69 22.84 30.23 -8.53
C GLY A 69 21.77 31.27 -8.19
N GLY A 70 21.18 31.10 -7.02
CA GLY A 70 20.14 31.98 -6.51
C GLY A 70 20.05 31.96 -5.00
N VAL A 71 19.61 33.08 -4.43
CA VAL A 71 19.47 33.29 -2.99
C VAL A 71 18.16 34.02 -2.67
N TYR A 72 17.63 33.73 -1.49
CA TYR A 72 16.41 34.35 -0.98
C TYR A 72 16.72 35.30 0.18
N HIS A 73 16.05 36.46 0.18
CA HIS A 73 16.03 37.36 1.32
C HIS A 73 14.76 38.23 1.30
N GLU A 74 14.05 38.26 2.44
CA GLU A 74 12.88 39.13 2.71
C GLU A 74 11.88 39.24 1.55
N GLY A 75 11.32 38.09 1.15
CA GLY A 75 10.29 38.04 0.11
C GLY A 75 10.80 38.21 -1.33
N LYS A 76 12.12 38.26 -1.55
CA LYS A 76 12.74 38.35 -2.88
C LYS A 76 13.69 37.20 -3.15
N ILE A 77 13.75 36.79 -4.40
CA ILE A 77 14.72 35.81 -4.90
C ILE A 77 15.63 36.52 -5.91
N TYR A 78 16.93 36.38 -5.72
CA TYR A 78 17.96 36.99 -6.56
C TYR A 78 18.68 35.89 -7.31
N CYS A 79 18.71 35.98 -8.64
CA CYS A 79 19.27 34.96 -9.52
C CYS A 79 20.26 35.59 -10.50
N ASN A 80 21.32 34.85 -10.81
CA ASN A 80 22.17 35.14 -11.95
C ASN A 80 21.92 34.12 -13.06
N VAL A 81 21.21 34.54 -14.10
CA VAL A 81 20.60 33.65 -15.10
C VAL A 81 21.50 33.55 -16.34
N TYR A 82 22.01 32.36 -16.63
CA TYR A 82 22.72 32.02 -17.88
C TYR A 82 22.79 30.49 -18.04
N ASN A 83 23.11 30.02 -19.26
CA ASN A 83 23.29 28.60 -19.56
C ASN A 83 24.78 28.26 -19.68
N ASP A 84 25.31 27.42 -18.79
CA ASP A 84 26.72 27.01 -18.77
C ASP A 84 27.04 25.76 -19.62
N GLU A 85 26.04 25.14 -20.24
CA GLU A 85 26.22 24.17 -21.33
C GLU A 85 26.46 24.85 -22.68
N ALA A 86 26.06 26.12 -22.80
CA ALA A 86 26.33 26.93 -23.98
C ALA A 86 27.77 27.50 -23.95
N ASN A 87 28.19 28.12 -25.05
CA ASN A 87 29.51 28.74 -25.10
C ASN A 87 29.60 29.94 -24.13
N LEU A 88 30.24 29.72 -22.99
CA LEU A 88 30.38 30.67 -21.87
C LEU A 88 30.90 32.05 -22.31
N SER A 89 31.80 32.11 -23.30
CA SER A 89 32.36 33.38 -23.79
C SER A 89 31.31 34.32 -24.41
N THR A 90 30.23 33.74 -24.92
CA THR A 90 29.12 34.46 -25.58
C THR A 90 27.91 34.62 -24.67
N GLN A 91 27.92 34.00 -23.48
CA GLN A 91 26.83 34.14 -22.53
C GLN A 91 26.84 35.54 -21.94
N LYS A 92 25.67 36.15 -21.93
CA LYS A 92 25.38 37.41 -21.23
C LYS A 92 24.48 37.09 -20.05
N PRO A 93 25.03 36.99 -18.83
CA PRO A 93 24.22 36.67 -17.67
C PRO A 93 23.19 37.76 -17.42
N VAL A 94 22.03 37.39 -16.88
CA VAL A 94 20.96 38.33 -16.54
C VAL A 94 20.75 38.29 -15.03
N TRP A 95 21.00 39.42 -14.36
CA TRP A 95 20.62 39.58 -12.97
C TRP A 95 19.10 39.71 -12.90
N THR A 96 18.44 38.80 -12.19
CA THR A 96 16.98 38.71 -12.10
C THR A 96 16.55 38.75 -10.64
N ILE A 97 15.57 39.60 -10.32
CA ILE A 97 14.93 39.65 -9.01
C ILE A 97 13.47 39.23 -9.17
N LEU A 98 13.04 38.22 -8.41
CA LEU A 98 11.67 37.73 -8.40
C LEU A 98 10.98 38.08 -7.09
N ASP A 99 9.67 38.25 -7.14
CA ASP A 99 8.82 38.16 -5.97
C ASP A 99 8.78 36.70 -5.50
N ALA A 100 9.03 36.44 -4.21
CA ALA A 100 9.12 35.08 -3.71
C ALA A 100 7.76 34.39 -3.53
N GLU A 101 6.65 35.13 -3.57
CA GLU A 101 5.29 34.60 -3.47
C GLU A 101 4.71 34.30 -4.84
N THR A 102 4.79 35.24 -5.77
CA THR A 102 4.19 35.11 -7.10
C THR A 102 5.15 34.59 -8.16
N TYR A 103 6.47 34.64 -7.89
CA TYR A 103 7.54 34.32 -8.83
C TYR A 103 7.58 35.24 -10.06
N GLU A 104 6.88 36.37 -10.00
CA GLU A 104 6.92 37.39 -11.03
C GLU A 104 8.27 38.13 -11.03
N VAL A 105 8.74 38.46 -12.23
CA VAL A 105 9.96 39.24 -12.41
C VAL A 105 9.73 40.69 -11.97
N LEU A 106 10.45 41.10 -10.92
CA LEU A 106 10.44 42.47 -10.40
C LEU A 106 11.48 43.35 -11.06
N TYR A 107 12.62 42.76 -11.46
CA TYR A 107 13.74 43.47 -12.06
C TYR A 107 14.62 42.53 -12.88
N GLU A 108 15.11 43.01 -14.02
CA GLU A 108 16.12 42.32 -14.83
C GLU A 108 17.18 43.31 -15.35
N LYS A 109 18.43 42.85 -15.42
CA LYS A 109 19.53 43.58 -16.06
C LYS A 109 20.49 42.61 -16.72
N GLU A 110 20.75 42.82 -18.00
CA GLU A 110 21.82 42.15 -18.73
C GLU A 110 23.19 42.60 -18.21
N LEU A 111 24.04 41.63 -17.87
CA LEU A 111 25.41 41.82 -17.39
C LEU A 111 26.42 41.58 -18.53
N PRO A 112 27.67 42.08 -18.40
CA PRO A 112 28.73 41.86 -19.37
C PRO A 112 28.99 40.37 -19.68
N ASP A 113 29.43 40.10 -20.91
CA ASP A 113 29.76 38.76 -21.42
C ASP A 113 31.20 38.34 -21.07
N ASN A 114 31.72 37.30 -21.75
CA ASN A 114 33.09 36.84 -21.61
C ASN A 114 33.45 36.31 -20.21
N GLY A 115 32.46 35.75 -19.50
CA GLY A 115 32.66 35.06 -18.22
C GLY A 115 32.91 35.96 -17.00
N VAL A 116 32.93 37.28 -17.14
CA VAL A 116 33.26 38.20 -16.03
C VAL A 116 32.13 38.35 -15.00
N CYS A 117 30.92 37.94 -15.36
CA CYS A 117 29.73 37.95 -14.51
C CYS A 117 29.06 36.57 -14.39
N THR A 118 29.74 35.48 -14.76
CA THR A 118 29.22 34.11 -14.64
C THR A 118 29.55 33.54 -13.26
N THR A 119 28.68 33.78 -12.29
CA THR A 119 28.83 33.21 -10.95
C THR A 119 28.57 31.69 -10.96
N LYS A 120 29.07 30.95 -9.98
CA LYS A 120 28.70 29.54 -9.74
C LYS A 120 27.82 29.35 -8.51
N SER A 121 27.93 30.24 -7.53
CA SER A 121 27.11 30.20 -6.33
C SER A 121 27.01 31.59 -5.72
N LEU A 122 25.93 31.85 -5.01
CA LEU A 122 25.60 33.12 -4.38
C LEU A 122 25.33 32.93 -2.89
N ALA A 123 25.63 33.95 -2.08
CA ALA A 123 25.28 33.98 -0.66
C ALA A 123 24.82 35.39 -0.26
N TYR A 124 23.60 35.51 0.26
CA TYR A 124 23.13 36.76 0.85
C TYR A 124 23.69 36.94 2.25
N ASP A 125 24.39 38.06 2.48
CA ASP A 125 24.91 38.46 3.78
C ASP A 125 24.02 39.53 4.41
N ILE A 126 23.28 39.11 5.43
CA ILE A 126 22.32 39.96 6.14
C ILE A 126 23.00 41.03 7.02
N THR A 127 24.31 40.93 7.26
CA THR A 127 25.01 41.86 8.16
C THR A 127 25.36 43.20 7.52
N ASN A 128 25.43 43.23 6.19
CA ASN A 128 25.75 44.42 5.39
C ASN A 128 24.84 44.62 4.17
N ASP A 129 23.81 43.78 4.01
CA ASP A 129 22.83 43.85 2.92
C ASP A 129 23.48 43.75 1.53
N LYS A 130 24.39 42.77 1.39
CA LYS A 130 25.10 42.47 0.14
C LYS A 130 25.00 41.01 -0.22
N ILE A 131 25.12 40.72 -1.51
CA ILE A 131 25.29 39.34 -1.99
C ILE A 131 26.77 39.14 -2.31
N TYR A 132 27.32 37.99 -1.92
CA TYR A 132 28.63 37.55 -2.39
C TYR A 132 28.45 36.45 -3.42
N GLY A 133 29.36 36.38 -4.38
CA GLY A 133 29.35 35.35 -5.42
C GLY A 133 30.74 34.84 -5.72
N ILE A 134 30.84 33.61 -6.21
CA ILE A 134 32.06 33.07 -6.81
C ILE A 134 31.93 33.20 -8.31
N VAL A 135 32.71 34.08 -8.94
CA VAL A 135 32.81 34.16 -10.40
C VAL A 135 33.83 33.14 -10.90
N VAL A 136 33.52 32.51 -12.04
CA VAL A 136 34.44 31.64 -12.77
C VAL A 136 34.62 32.19 -14.18
N ASP A 137 35.83 32.70 -14.47
CA ASP A 137 36.19 33.33 -15.75
C ASP A 137 37.06 32.38 -16.60
N PHE A 138 36.42 31.36 -17.17
CA PHE A 138 37.01 30.27 -17.96
C PHE A 138 37.97 29.36 -17.19
N THR A 139 39.08 29.90 -16.68
CA THR A 139 40.18 29.15 -16.07
C THR A 139 40.40 29.48 -14.60
N ASP A 140 40.03 30.68 -14.16
CA ASP A 140 40.22 31.11 -12.79
C ASP A 140 38.87 31.27 -12.08
N SER A 141 38.92 31.43 -10.76
CA SER A 141 37.76 31.78 -9.95
C SER A 141 38.14 32.78 -8.89
N HIS A 142 37.20 33.65 -8.51
CA HIS A 142 37.44 34.70 -7.51
C HIS A 142 36.13 35.12 -6.83
N LEU A 143 36.27 35.78 -5.68
CA LEU A 143 35.13 36.34 -4.94
C LEU A 143 34.71 37.68 -5.54
N VAL A 144 33.40 37.91 -5.61
CA VAL A 144 32.81 39.23 -5.88
C VAL A 144 31.80 39.59 -4.78
N GLU A 145 31.70 40.89 -4.50
CA GLU A 145 30.56 41.50 -3.83
C GLU A 145 29.59 42.02 -4.89
N ILE A 146 28.29 41.80 -4.68
CA ILE A 146 27.22 42.09 -5.63
C ILE A 146 26.20 42.99 -4.95
N ASP A 147 25.85 44.09 -5.61
CA ASP A 147 24.73 44.92 -5.17
C ASP A 147 23.40 44.21 -5.45
N PRO A 148 22.57 43.89 -4.44
CA PRO A 148 21.35 43.12 -4.65
C PRO A 148 20.35 43.81 -5.59
N ALA A 149 20.30 45.15 -5.59
CA ALA A 149 19.33 45.91 -6.37
C ALA A 149 19.70 46.01 -7.85
N THR A 150 20.99 46.03 -8.18
CA THR A 150 21.45 46.26 -9.57
C THR A 150 22.22 45.11 -10.19
N GLY A 151 22.65 44.11 -9.40
CA GLY A 151 23.52 43.03 -9.86
C GLY A 151 24.95 43.47 -10.18
N ASP A 152 25.36 44.70 -9.84
CA ASP A 152 26.72 45.18 -10.10
C ASP A 152 27.73 44.42 -9.25
N MET A 153 28.74 43.85 -9.91
CA MET A 153 29.75 43.01 -9.27
C MET A 153 31.06 43.78 -9.06
N THR A 154 31.58 43.76 -7.83
CA THR A 154 32.88 44.32 -7.46
C THR A 154 33.79 43.18 -7.00
N ARG A 155 34.93 43.01 -7.65
CA ARG A 155 35.91 41.97 -7.29
C ARG A 155 36.50 42.18 -5.90
N VAL A 156 36.64 41.09 -5.15
CA VAL A 156 37.19 41.06 -3.80
C VAL A 156 38.42 40.16 -3.79
N GLY A 157 39.60 40.76 -3.74
CA GLY A 157 40.87 40.03 -3.68
C GLY A 157 41.39 39.51 -5.01
N ASP A 158 42.36 38.59 -4.91
CA ASP A 158 43.00 37.92 -6.05
C ASP A 158 42.23 36.65 -6.47
N ASN A 159 42.71 35.99 -7.54
CA ASN A 159 42.18 34.68 -7.94
C ASN A 159 42.42 33.65 -6.82
N PHE A 160 41.45 32.76 -6.64
CA PHE A 160 41.67 31.54 -5.88
C PHE A 160 42.73 30.68 -6.57
N ASP A 161 43.30 29.72 -5.83
CA ASP A 161 44.19 28.72 -6.43
C ASP A 161 43.44 27.96 -7.54
N ARG A 162 43.99 27.97 -8.75
CA ARG A 162 43.41 27.36 -9.95
C ARG A 162 43.13 25.86 -9.83
N ASN A 163 43.77 25.17 -8.88
CA ASN A 163 43.54 23.74 -8.63
C ASN A 163 42.31 23.49 -7.75
N LEU A 164 41.82 24.53 -7.05
CA LEU A 164 40.69 24.46 -6.14
C LEU A 164 39.40 24.81 -6.88
N ARG A 165 38.45 23.88 -6.90
CA ARG A 165 37.13 24.09 -7.51
C ARG A 165 36.13 24.48 -6.43
N PHE A 166 35.88 25.78 -6.28
CA PHE A 166 34.86 26.30 -5.37
C PHE A 166 33.47 26.02 -5.94
N LYS A 167 32.62 25.31 -5.19
CA LYS A 167 31.35 24.79 -5.68
C LYS A 167 30.12 25.45 -5.09
N THR A 168 30.20 25.90 -3.84
CA THR A 168 29.08 26.49 -3.12
C THR A 168 29.48 27.79 -2.46
N LEU A 169 28.51 28.57 -2.01
CA LEU A 169 28.75 29.69 -1.11
C LEU A 169 27.58 29.81 -0.13
N VAL A 170 27.88 30.00 1.15
CA VAL A 170 26.88 30.33 2.17
C VAL A 170 27.43 31.40 3.10
N SER A 171 26.56 32.31 3.54
CA SER A 171 26.87 33.32 4.57
C SER A 171 26.11 32.99 5.84
N THR A 172 26.79 32.91 6.98
CA THR A 172 26.18 32.66 8.30
C THR A 172 25.45 33.89 8.84
N ASN A 173 24.70 33.75 9.95
CA ASN A 173 24.01 34.88 10.59
C ASN A 173 24.95 36.00 11.08
N ASN A 174 26.22 35.70 11.35
CA ASN A 174 27.25 36.68 11.69
C ASN A 174 28.10 37.11 10.48
N GLY A 175 27.67 36.81 9.25
CA GLY A 175 28.30 37.28 8.02
C GLY A 175 29.63 36.59 7.67
N MET A 176 29.86 35.35 8.13
CA MET A 176 31.02 34.56 7.74
C MET A 176 30.71 33.74 6.47
N LEU A 177 31.61 33.78 5.49
CA LEU A 177 31.46 33.03 4.25
C LEU A 177 32.14 31.65 4.33
N TYR A 178 31.43 30.63 3.85
CA TYR A 178 31.92 29.27 3.73
C TYR A 178 31.61 28.70 2.34
N SER A 179 32.45 27.77 1.89
CA SER A 179 32.34 27.09 0.60
C SER A 179 32.76 25.63 0.72
N ILE A 180 32.08 24.74 0.00
CA ILE A 180 32.60 23.40 -0.33
C ILE A 180 33.49 23.55 -1.54
N VAL A 181 34.72 23.06 -1.40
CA VAL A 181 35.77 23.13 -2.41
C VAL A 181 36.23 21.72 -2.73
N ILE A 182 36.37 21.42 -4.02
CA ILE A 182 36.90 20.13 -4.49
C ILE A 182 38.36 20.33 -4.89
N ASP A 183 39.24 19.51 -4.31
CA ASP A 183 40.65 19.38 -4.68
C ASP A 183 40.96 17.92 -4.98
N SER A 184 41.29 17.59 -6.23
CA SER A 184 41.71 16.25 -6.64
C SER A 184 40.73 15.13 -6.22
N GLY A 185 39.42 15.43 -6.22
CA GLY A 185 38.34 14.51 -5.82
C GLY A 185 37.97 14.56 -4.33
N VAL A 186 38.73 15.26 -3.50
CA VAL A 186 38.44 15.43 -2.07
C VAL A 186 37.58 16.68 -1.87
N SER A 187 36.45 16.52 -1.17
CA SER A 187 35.61 17.65 -0.75
C SER A 187 36.09 18.20 0.60
N SER A 188 36.34 19.50 0.66
CA SER A 188 36.79 20.19 1.87
C SER A 188 35.95 21.43 2.15
N LEU A 189 35.77 21.76 3.43
CA LEU A 189 35.17 23.02 3.85
C LEU A 189 36.24 24.12 3.86
N TYR A 190 35.94 25.25 3.22
CA TYR A 190 36.76 26.47 3.27
C TYR A 190 35.97 27.61 3.89
N LYS A 191 36.71 28.50 4.57
CA LYS A 191 36.21 29.79 5.06
C LYS A 191 36.83 30.90 4.23
N ILE A 192 36.02 31.87 3.80
CA ILE A 192 36.45 32.96 2.93
C ILE A 192 36.33 34.29 3.68
N ARG A 193 37.39 35.10 3.63
CA ARG A 193 37.40 36.42 4.25
C ARG A 193 36.90 37.49 3.28
N LYS A 194 35.84 38.20 3.66
CA LYS A 194 35.16 39.22 2.83
C LYS A 194 36.00 40.44 2.49
N THR A 195 37.06 40.74 3.25
CA THR A 195 37.85 41.97 3.05
C THR A 195 38.85 41.87 1.90
N ASP A 196 39.33 40.67 1.59
CA ASP A 196 40.40 40.47 0.60
C ASP A 196 40.31 39.13 -0.14
N GLY A 197 39.18 38.41 -0.03
CA GLY A 197 38.95 37.18 -0.76
C GLY A 197 39.79 35.99 -0.30
N LEU A 198 40.58 36.11 0.78
CA LEU A 198 41.42 34.99 1.21
C LEU A 198 40.58 33.79 1.66
N ALA A 199 40.77 32.65 0.99
CA ALA A 199 40.15 31.37 1.34
C ALA A 199 41.13 30.51 2.15
N VAL A 200 40.66 29.97 3.27
CA VAL A 200 41.44 29.09 4.15
C VAL A 200 40.68 27.80 4.37
N LYS A 201 41.35 26.66 4.13
CA LYS A 201 40.81 25.32 4.41
C LYS A 201 40.52 25.18 5.90
N VAL A 202 39.29 24.80 6.23
CA VAL A 202 38.91 24.43 7.60
C VAL A 202 39.35 23.00 7.84
N ARG A 203 38.81 22.05 7.06
CA ARG A 203 39.14 20.61 7.09
C ARG A 203 38.53 19.90 5.88
N ASP A 204 39.01 18.70 5.58
CA ASP A 204 38.29 17.76 4.71
C ASP A 204 36.94 17.38 5.30
N ILE A 205 35.92 17.26 4.45
CA ILE A 205 34.58 16.89 4.88
C ILE A 205 34.60 15.41 5.28
N THR A 206 34.06 15.11 6.46
CA THR A 206 33.76 13.73 6.87
C THR A 206 32.26 13.55 6.93
N ALA A 207 31.71 12.58 6.21
CA ALA A 207 30.28 12.28 6.25
C ALA A 207 29.95 11.21 7.27
N LYS A 208 28.78 11.33 7.91
CA LYS A 208 28.17 10.31 8.76
C LYS A 208 26.69 10.17 8.48
N ASN A 209 26.09 9.14 9.05
CA ASN A 209 24.69 8.78 8.87
C ASN A 209 24.35 8.34 7.43
N LEU A 210 25.30 7.76 6.69
CA LEU A 210 25.09 7.24 5.33
C LEU A 210 24.20 5.98 5.32
N LEU A 211 23.63 5.61 4.17
CA LEU A 211 22.58 4.57 4.06
C LEU A 211 23.05 3.18 4.47
N GLY A 212 24.31 2.84 4.22
CA GLY A 212 24.90 1.58 4.63
C GLY A 212 26.30 1.72 5.21
N PRO A 213 26.82 0.65 5.84
CA PRO A 213 28.14 0.66 6.48
C PRO A 213 29.30 0.84 5.50
N ASP A 214 29.10 0.48 4.23
CA ASP A 214 30.11 0.57 3.17
C ASP A 214 29.95 1.82 2.28
N ASP A 215 28.91 2.62 2.52
CA ASP A 215 28.74 3.89 1.80
C ASP A 215 29.81 4.91 2.22
N TYR A 216 30.12 5.82 1.29
CA TYR A 216 31.06 6.90 1.49
C TYR A 216 30.56 8.18 0.82
N LEU A 217 31.12 9.33 1.21
CA LEU A 217 30.82 10.58 0.53
C LEU A 217 31.52 10.60 -0.83
N PHE A 218 30.75 10.45 -1.90
CA PHE A 218 31.17 10.77 -3.24
C PHE A 218 30.61 12.13 -3.65
N ASN A 219 31.40 12.97 -4.33
CA ASN A 219 30.93 14.24 -4.87
C ASN A 219 31.23 14.25 -6.37
N SER A 220 30.19 14.14 -7.19
CA SER A 220 30.31 14.11 -8.65
C SER A 220 30.89 15.41 -9.23
N GLY A 221 30.95 16.48 -8.44
CA GLY A 221 31.54 17.75 -8.84
C GLY A 221 30.70 18.52 -9.86
N THR A 222 29.40 18.23 -9.92
CA THR A 222 28.35 18.94 -10.65
C THR A 222 27.83 20.14 -9.83
N GLU A 223 26.76 20.78 -10.29
CA GLU A 223 26.14 21.90 -9.57
C GLU A 223 25.54 21.43 -8.25
N GLN A 224 25.85 22.18 -7.20
CA GLN A 224 25.52 21.84 -5.82
C GLN A 224 25.34 23.12 -5.02
N ALA A 225 24.54 23.07 -3.97
CA ALA A 225 24.17 24.25 -3.22
C ALA A 225 24.40 24.07 -1.72
N MET A 226 24.96 25.10 -1.09
CA MET A 226 24.88 25.27 0.36
C MET A 226 23.86 26.34 0.70
N PHE A 227 23.14 26.13 1.78
CA PHE A 227 22.10 27.05 2.26
C PHE A 227 22.02 27.03 3.78
N LEU A 228 21.38 28.05 4.36
CA LEU A 228 21.31 28.22 5.81
C LEU A 228 19.86 28.25 6.27
N ASN A 229 19.56 27.56 7.36
CA ASN A 229 18.38 27.86 8.16
C ASN A 229 18.74 29.02 9.10
N ARG A 230 18.19 30.22 8.85
CA ARG A 230 18.53 31.42 9.62
C ARG A 230 18.01 31.36 11.04
N SER A 231 16.88 30.69 11.29
CA SER A 231 16.32 30.53 12.65
C SER A 231 17.24 29.70 13.57
N THR A 232 17.93 28.70 13.05
CA THR A 232 18.81 27.81 13.85
C THR A 232 20.30 28.12 13.67
N GLY A 233 20.68 28.81 12.59
CA GLY A 233 22.07 29.03 12.20
C GLY A 233 22.76 27.81 11.60
N LYS A 234 22.02 26.74 11.30
CA LYS A 234 22.55 25.50 10.71
C LYS A 234 22.72 25.61 9.20
N ALA A 235 23.82 25.08 8.68
CA ALA A 235 24.12 25.02 7.26
C ALA A 235 23.78 23.65 6.68
N TYR A 236 23.26 23.65 5.47
CA TYR A 236 22.87 22.46 4.72
C TYR A 236 23.55 22.44 3.36
N TRP A 237 23.72 21.24 2.81
CA TRP A 237 24.39 21.01 1.54
C TRP A 237 23.69 19.89 0.77
N ILE A 238 23.31 20.17 -0.48
CA ILE A 238 22.75 19.21 -1.43
C ILE A 238 23.70 19.06 -2.63
N LEU A 239 23.91 17.83 -3.08
CA LEU A 239 24.78 17.49 -4.21
C LEU A 239 24.31 16.20 -4.90
N GLU A 240 24.95 15.86 -6.01
CA GLU A 240 24.90 14.51 -6.59
C GLU A 240 26.03 13.63 -6.02
N SER A 241 25.67 12.40 -5.67
CA SER A 241 26.55 11.40 -5.06
C SER A 241 26.18 9.99 -5.55
N ASN A 242 26.90 8.98 -5.09
CA ASN A 242 26.63 7.57 -5.37
C ASN A 242 26.46 6.80 -4.04
N SER A 243 25.55 5.83 -4.02
CA SER A 243 25.37 4.91 -2.89
C SER A 243 25.55 3.47 -3.36
N TYR A 244 26.42 2.73 -2.68
CA TYR A 244 26.54 1.28 -2.83
C TYR A 244 25.30 0.58 -2.31
N THR A 245 24.71 1.08 -1.22
CA THR A 245 23.49 0.50 -0.64
C THR A 245 22.31 0.55 -1.60
N LEU A 246 22.19 1.63 -2.38
CA LEU A 246 21.14 1.78 -3.39
C LEU A 246 21.52 1.25 -4.78
N ASP A 247 22.77 0.83 -4.97
CA ASP A 247 23.37 0.50 -6.29
C ASP A 247 23.03 1.56 -7.37
N SER A 248 23.05 2.84 -6.98
CA SER A 248 22.61 3.95 -7.85
C SER A 248 23.14 5.30 -7.40
N GLU A 249 23.03 6.28 -8.31
CA GLU A 249 23.30 7.69 -8.00
C GLU A 249 22.10 8.31 -7.28
N TYR A 250 22.38 9.23 -6.36
CA TYR A 250 21.37 9.83 -5.50
C TYR A 250 21.76 11.26 -5.10
N SER A 251 20.82 12.02 -4.52
CA SER A 251 21.09 13.36 -3.99
C SER A 251 20.92 13.42 -2.48
N PRO A 252 22.02 13.27 -1.70
CA PRO A 252 21.97 13.46 -0.26
C PRO A 252 21.84 14.94 0.13
N ILE A 253 21.15 15.18 1.24
CA ILE A 253 21.10 16.47 1.93
C ILE A 253 21.81 16.31 3.27
N PHE A 254 22.87 17.08 3.46
CA PHE A 254 23.70 17.07 4.67
C PHE A 254 23.45 18.31 5.53
N GLU A 255 23.35 18.16 6.85
CA GLU A 255 23.67 19.22 7.80
C GLU A 255 25.19 19.29 7.95
N VAL A 256 25.79 20.45 7.69
CA VAL A 256 27.25 20.64 7.71
C VAL A 256 27.65 21.46 8.93
N ASN A 257 28.50 20.87 9.78
CA ASN A 257 29.12 21.58 10.88
C ASN A 257 30.27 22.45 10.38
N LEU A 258 30.04 23.76 10.37
CA LEU A 258 30.99 24.76 9.84
C LEU A 258 32.28 24.92 10.67
N THR A 259 32.37 24.29 11.84
CA THR A 259 33.55 24.37 12.72
C THR A 259 34.50 23.19 12.49
N ASN A 260 33.98 21.98 12.36
CA ASN A 260 34.80 20.75 12.24
C ASN A 260 34.70 20.05 10.88
N ALA A 261 33.88 20.56 9.95
CA ALA A 261 33.63 19.99 8.62
C ALA A 261 32.97 18.60 8.63
N GLU A 262 32.29 18.22 9.72
CA GLU A 262 31.47 17.01 9.74
C GLU A 262 30.12 17.27 9.04
N ALA A 263 29.78 16.42 8.07
CA ALA A 263 28.51 16.43 7.35
C ALA A 263 27.64 15.26 7.82
N THR A 264 26.45 15.54 8.35
CA THR A 264 25.48 14.51 8.79
C THR A 264 24.36 14.42 7.77
N MET A 265 24.16 13.28 7.15
CA MET A 265 23.04 13.13 6.21
C MET A 265 21.72 13.20 6.99
N VAL A 266 20.85 14.12 6.59
CA VAL A 266 19.54 14.35 7.24
C VAL A 266 18.38 13.90 6.36
N SER A 267 18.59 13.83 5.05
CA SER A 267 17.64 13.36 4.05
C SER A 267 18.39 12.97 2.77
N TYR A 268 17.70 12.29 1.86
CA TYR A 268 18.22 11.99 0.53
C TYR A 268 17.09 11.80 -0.47
N LEU A 269 17.41 12.04 -1.73
CA LEU A 269 16.55 11.80 -2.88
C LEU A 269 17.14 10.65 -3.69
N SER A 270 16.33 9.65 -4.05
CA SER A 270 16.79 8.49 -4.84
C SER A 270 17.14 8.82 -6.30
N ARG A 271 16.96 10.07 -6.71
CA ARG A 271 17.37 10.60 -8.01
C ARG A 271 18.37 11.74 -7.80
N CYS A 272 19.26 11.91 -8.76
CA CYS A 272 20.21 13.01 -8.81
C CYS A 272 19.58 14.32 -9.30
N TYR A 273 19.93 15.40 -8.60
CA TYR A 273 19.55 16.77 -8.94
C TYR A 273 20.80 17.65 -8.94
N GLN A 274 21.08 18.29 -10.07
CA GLN A 274 22.06 19.36 -10.15
C GLN A 274 21.41 20.66 -9.67
N VAL A 275 21.88 21.18 -8.54
CA VAL A 275 21.26 22.29 -7.85
C VAL A 275 22.23 23.47 -7.72
N SER A 276 22.05 24.52 -8.52
CA SER A 276 22.95 25.69 -8.53
C SER A 276 22.66 26.69 -7.40
N GLY A 277 21.49 26.60 -6.76
CA GLY A 277 21.09 27.43 -5.63
C GLY A 277 19.97 26.80 -4.82
N ALA A 278 19.97 27.02 -3.51
CA ALA A 278 18.93 26.52 -2.62
C ALA A 278 18.75 27.45 -1.42
N TRP A 279 17.56 27.44 -0.82
CA TRP A 279 17.23 28.24 0.36
C TRP A 279 15.97 27.70 1.07
N PHE A 280 15.77 28.14 2.30
CA PHE A 280 14.46 28.09 2.93
C PHE A 280 13.71 29.38 2.64
N LYS A 281 12.43 29.29 2.26
CA LYS A 281 11.55 30.47 2.12
C LYS A 281 11.12 30.94 3.52
N GLU A 282 12.06 31.50 4.27
CA GLU A 282 11.85 31.94 5.65
C GLU A 282 11.03 33.24 5.72
N PRO A 283 10.18 33.42 6.74
CA PRO A 283 9.52 34.70 6.99
C PRO A 283 10.47 35.88 7.11
N ASN A 284 9.94 37.08 6.91
CA ASN A 284 10.67 38.34 7.14
C ASN A 284 11.18 38.43 8.59
N ASN A 285 12.25 39.19 8.80
CA ASN A 285 12.80 39.37 10.13
C ASN A 285 11.77 40.05 11.07
N GLY A 286 11.49 39.44 12.22
CA GLY A 286 10.46 39.90 13.16
C GLY A 286 9.03 39.46 12.84
N ALA A 287 8.80 38.69 11.78
CA ALA A 287 7.50 38.06 11.51
C ALA A 287 7.20 36.97 12.55
N PRO A 288 5.92 36.65 12.84
CA PRO A 288 5.59 35.78 13.96
C PRO A 288 6.06 34.32 13.80
N GLY A 289 6.32 33.65 14.93
CA GLY A 289 6.43 32.20 14.96
C GLY A 289 5.08 31.49 14.72
N ILE A 290 5.07 30.17 14.87
CA ILE A 290 3.84 29.36 14.76
C ILE A 290 3.06 29.32 16.08
N ILE A 291 1.80 28.93 16.01
CA ILE A 291 0.95 28.68 17.19
C ILE A 291 1.38 27.41 17.96
N SER A 292 0.94 27.27 19.21
CA SER A 292 1.00 26.02 19.98
C SER A 292 -0.38 25.63 20.52
N ASP A 293 -0.50 24.43 21.09
CA ASP A 293 -1.70 23.98 21.83
C ASP A 293 -3.01 24.08 21.02
N PHE A 294 -2.98 23.63 19.75
CA PHE A 294 -4.16 23.64 18.88
C PHE A 294 -5.20 22.61 19.34
N GLU A 295 -6.46 23.03 19.40
CA GLU A 295 -7.62 22.20 19.73
C GLU A 295 -8.88 22.71 19.00
N TYR A 296 -9.72 21.79 18.55
CA TYR A 296 -11.09 22.10 18.14
C TYR A 296 -12.05 21.78 19.29
N VAL A 297 -12.65 22.82 19.87
CA VAL A 297 -13.45 22.72 21.10
C VAL A 297 -14.93 22.75 20.74
N THR A 298 -15.63 21.63 20.94
CA THR A 298 -17.08 21.55 20.72
C THR A 298 -17.86 21.95 21.99
N PRO A 299 -19.09 22.49 21.86
CA PRO A 299 -19.94 22.81 23.02
C PRO A 299 -20.45 21.55 23.74
N GLU A 300 -20.64 20.47 22.99
CA GLU A 300 -21.00 19.14 23.46
C GLU A 300 -20.29 18.07 22.62
N GLU A 301 -20.20 16.86 23.14
CA GLU A 301 -19.59 15.73 22.43
C GLU A 301 -20.39 15.42 21.15
N GLY A 302 -19.70 15.24 20.02
CA GLY A 302 -20.33 14.94 18.73
C GLY A 302 -21.01 16.13 18.03
N SER A 303 -20.83 17.36 18.52
CA SER A 303 -21.33 18.55 17.82
C SER A 303 -20.54 18.81 16.54
N ALA A 304 -21.24 19.05 15.43
CA ALA A 304 -20.64 19.56 14.19
C ALA A 304 -20.27 21.06 14.28
N SER A 305 -20.66 21.73 15.37
CA SER A 305 -20.24 23.10 15.68
C SER A 305 -19.15 23.13 16.73
N GLY A 306 -18.25 24.12 16.67
CA GLY A 306 -17.16 24.26 17.63
C GLY A 306 -16.27 25.47 17.38
N SER A 307 -15.36 25.72 18.30
CA SER A 307 -14.40 26.83 18.22
C SER A 307 -12.99 26.32 18.00
N ILE A 308 -12.23 27.02 17.17
CA ILE A 308 -10.80 26.80 17.02
C ILE A 308 -10.08 27.51 18.15
N GLN A 309 -9.25 26.78 18.89
CA GLN A 309 -8.48 27.28 20.02
C GLN A 309 -6.99 26.97 19.83
N PHE A 310 -6.13 27.94 20.15
CA PHE A 310 -4.68 27.75 20.17
C PHE A 310 -3.97 28.87 20.91
N ARG A 311 -2.74 28.64 21.35
CA ARG A 311 -1.87 29.66 21.95
C ARG A 311 -1.07 30.40 20.88
N LEU A 312 -1.09 31.73 20.97
CA LEU A 312 -0.26 32.59 20.14
C LEU A 312 1.19 32.61 20.63
N PRO A 313 2.19 32.69 19.73
CA PRO A 313 3.59 32.73 20.11
C PRO A 313 3.93 34.03 20.88
N GLU A 314 4.95 33.94 21.73
CA GLU A 314 5.58 35.10 22.42
C GLU A 314 6.80 35.64 21.69
N ASN A 315 7.29 34.89 20.70
CA ASN A 315 8.50 35.19 19.95
C ASN A 315 8.23 35.25 18.45
N ASP A 316 9.06 36.01 17.75
CA ASP A 316 9.16 35.97 16.29
C ASP A 316 9.68 34.61 15.80
N TYR A 317 9.66 34.42 14.49
CA TYR A 317 10.14 33.21 13.83
C TYR A 317 11.59 32.82 14.19
N ARG A 318 12.44 33.80 14.55
CA ARG A 318 13.85 33.60 14.90
C ARG A 318 14.07 33.45 16.41
N GLY A 319 13.00 33.43 17.21
CA GLY A 319 13.06 33.26 18.66
C GLY A 319 13.30 34.55 19.45
N ASN A 320 13.23 35.72 18.82
CA ASN A 320 13.31 36.99 19.55
C ASN A 320 11.94 37.35 20.14
N PRO A 321 11.87 37.87 21.39
CA PRO A 321 10.61 38.23 22.03
C PRO A 321 9.93 39.39 21.33
N PHE A 322 8.59 39.37 21.31
CA PHE A 322 7.81 40.53 20.92
C PHE A 322 7.84 41.60 22.01
N THR A 323 8.01 42.86 21.62
CA THR A 323 8.10 43.98 22.57
C THR A 323 6.75 44.62 22.91
N ASP A 324 5.74 44.50 22.05
CA ASP A 324 4.30 44.79 22.30
C ASP A 324 3.55 44.60 20.97
N SER A 325 3.07 43.40 20.65
CA SER A 325 2.42 43.15 19.36
C SER A 325 1.16 42.30 19.47
N ASN A 326 0.05 42.88 18.99
CA ASN A 326 -1.09 42.12 18.54
C ASN A 326 -0.73 41.39 17.25
N LEU A 327 -1.11 40.11 17.17
CA LEU A 327 -0.97 39.28 15.99
C LEU A 327 -2.30 39.19 15.28
N LYS A 328 -2.29 39.41 13.97
CA LYS A 328 -3.43 39.10 13.10
C LYS A 328 -3.44 37.59 12.87
N ILE A 329 -4.62 37.01 12.98
CA ILE A 329 -4.87 35.58 12.86
C ILE A 329 -5.74 35.38 11.63
N LYS A 330 -5.28 34.52 10.73
CA LYS A 330 -6.09 34.07 9.59
C LYS A 330 -6.16 32.54 9.59
N VAL A 331 -7.36 32.00 9.69
CA VAL A 331 -7.63 30.56 9.55
C VAL A 331 -8.50 30.34 8.33
N VAL A 332 -8.02 29.52 7.40
CA VAL A 332 -8.71 29.25 6.12
C VAL A 332 -8.86 27.75 5.89
N GLU A 333 -9.96 27.35 5.26
CA GLU A 333 -10.20 26.00 4.76
C GLU A 333 -10.47 26.09 3.26
N GLY A 334 -9.55 25.57 2.44
CA GLY A 334 -9.51 25.91 1.02
C GLY A 334 -9.50 27.43 0.82
N ASP A 335 -10.48 27.93 0.07
CA ASP A 335 -10.65 29.38 -0.18
C ASP A 335 -11.51 30.09 0.88
N LYS A 336 -12.13 29.35 1.81
CA LYS A 336 -13.04 29.90 2.82
C LYS A 336 -12.25 30.42 4.02
N VAL A 337 -12.43 31.69 4.36
CA VAL A 337 -11.93 32.25 5.62
C VAL A 337 -12.88 31.88 6.75
N LEU A 338 -12.38 31.09 7.72
CA LEU A 338 -13.14 30.70 8.91
C LEU A 338 -12.93 31.69 10.06
N VAL A 339 -11.71 32.19 10.21
CA VAL A 339 -11.35 33.17 11.25
C VAL A 339 -10.48 34.26 10.65
N ASP A 340 -10.85 35.51 10.89
CA ASP A 340 -10.02 36.70 10.66
C ASP A 340 -10.11 37.56 11.92
N ALA A 341 -9.06 37.50 12.75
CA ALA A 341 -9.08 38.06 14.09
C ALA A 341 -7.74 38.73 14.44
N THR A 342 -7.70 39.37 15.59
CA THR A 342 -6.48 39.96 16.15
C THR A 342 -6.47 39.75 17.65
N ALA A 343 -5.36 39.25 18.18
CA ALA A 343 -5.19 39.04 19.62
C ALA A 343 -3.74 39.25 20.06
N GLN A 344 -3.55 39.41 21.36
CA GLN A 344 -2.24 39.71 21.95
C GLN A 344 -1.33 38.48 21.89
N ALA A 345 -0.06 38.68 21.51
CA ALA A 345 0.96 37.63 21.55
C ALA A 345 1.03 36.92 22.93
N GLY A 346 1.37 35.63 22.95
CA GLY A 346 1.43 34.80 24.16
C GLY A 346 0.08 34.36 24.76
N THR A 347 -1.03 34.94 24.32
CA THR A 347 -2.36 34.61 24.87
C THR A 347 -2.96 33.37 24.22
N LEU A 348 -3.89 32.73 24.95
CA LEU A 348 -4.76 31.69 24.39
C LEU A 348 -5.85 32.38 23.57
N PHE A 349 -5.87 32.11 22.27
CA PHE A 349 -6.93 32.55 21.37
C PHE A 349 -8.01 31.45 21.26
N LYS A 350 -9.28 31.87 21.24
CA LYS A 350 -10.43 31.02 20.94
C LYS A 350 -11.36 31.78 20.00
N SER A 351 -11.73 31.18 18.88
CA SER A 351 -12.68 31.78 17.93
C SER A 351 -14.10 31.79 18.49
N GLU A 352 -15.00 32.51 17.80
CA GLU A 352 -16.43 32.24 17.93
C GLU A 352 -16.76 30.80 17.49
N GLU A 353 -17.95 30.33 17.83
CA GLU A 353 -18.43 29.01 17.40
C GLU A 353 -18.67 29.00 15.89
N LEU A 354 -18.11 28.01 15.22
CA LEU A 354 -18.20 27.78 13.78
C LEU A 354 -19.14 26.60 13.56
N ALA A 355 -20.14 26.78 12.69
CA ALA A 355 -20.94 25.66 12.19
C ALA A 355 -20.20 25.02 11.00
N LEU A 356 -19.75 23.77 11.18
CA LEU A 356 -19.04 23.00 10.17
C LEU A 356 -19.87 21.80 9.71
N LEU A 357 -19.36 21.08 8.71
CA LEU A 357 -19.97 19.82 8.29
C LEU A 357 -19.54 18.71 9.26
N ASN A 358 -20.30 17.62 9.33
CA ASN A 358 -19.89 16.44 10.09
C ASN A 358 -18.84 15.67 9.29
N ASP A 359 -17.58 16.08 9.36
CA ASP A 359 -16.48 15.54 8.54
C ASP A 359 -15.11 15.87 9.16
N ASN A 360 -14.05 15.35 8.53
CA ASN A 360 -12.69 15.81 8.69
C ASN A 360 -12.50 17.19 8.03
N HIS A 361 -11.98 18.12 8.81
CA HIS A 361 -11.63 19.47 8.38
C HIS A 361 -10.13 19.66 8.41
N THR A 362 -9.56 20.31 7.39
CA THR A 362 -8.15 20.70 7.36
C THR A 362 -8.03 22.20 7.13
N VAL A 363 -7.50 22.90 8.14
CA VAL A 363 -7.37 24.35 8.12
C VAL A 363 -5.91 24.78 8.01
N SER A 364 -5.66 25.84 7.25
CA SER A 364 -4.38 26.54 7.20
C SER A 364 -4.43 27.77 8.11
N ILE A 365 -3.45 27.90 8.98
CA ILE A 365 -3.36 28.94 10.02
C ILE A 365 -2.13 29.79 9.72
N THR A 366 -2.34 31.10 9.59
CA THR A 366 -1.25 32.07 9.36
C THR A 366 -1.37 33.21 10.36
N LEU A 367 -0.25 33.52 11.04
CA LEU A 367 -0.13 34.68 11.90
C LEU A 367 0.64 35.78 11.17
N SER A 368 0.26 37.04 11.37
CA SER A 368 1.01 38.18 10.81
C SER A 368 1.07 39.38 11.75
N ASN A 369 2.09 40.21 11.55
CA ASN A 369 2.25 41.50 12.20
C ASN A 369 2.74 42.54 11.17
N GLU A 370 3.20 43.71 11.63
CA GLU A 370 3.71 44.77 10.73
C GLU A 370 4.96 44.39 9.94
N LYS A 371 5.71 43.34 10.35
CA LYS A 371 6.88 42.83 9.64
C LYS A 371 6.53 41.84 8.53
N GLY A 372 5.31 41.31 8.56
CA GLY A 372 4.80 40.38 7.55
C GLY A 372 4.16 39.14 8.17
N SER A 373 3.90 38.17 7.31
CA SER A 373 3.35 36.86 7.70
C SER A 373 4.45 35.94 8.23
N GLY A 374 4.14 35.22 9.29
CA GLY A 374 4.89 34.06 9.76
C GLY A 374 4.63 32.83 8.88
N PRO A 375 5.14 31.65 9.27
CA PRO A 375 4.88 30.40 8.56
C PRO A 375 3.38 30.06 8.56
N THR A 376 2.90 29.49 7.46
CA THR A 376 1.55 28.93 7.36
C THR A 376 1.58 27.45 7.71
N ILE A 377 0.80 27.03 8.71
CA ILE A 377 0.75 25.64 9.18
C ILE A 377 -0.64 25.03 8.95
N GLN A 378 -0.71 23.70 8.85
CA GLN A 378 -1.97 22.98 8.65
C GLN A 378 -2.38 22.20 9.89
N ARG A 379 -3.66 22.21 10.25
CA ARG A 379 -4.22 21.41 11.34
C ARG A 379 -5.46 20.69 10.84
N THR A 380 -5.57 19.42 11.21
CA THR A 380 -6.72 18.57 10.88
C THR A 380 -7.47 18.21 12.16
N PHE A 381 -8.79 18.24 12.10
CA PHE A 381 -9.69 17.86 13.18
C PHE A 381 -11.01 17.36 12.62
N TYR A 382 -11.73 16.56 13.40
CA TYR A 382 -13.05 16.06 13.03
C TYR A 382 -14.12 16.90 13.73
N ALA A 383 -15.14 17.36 13.00
CA ALA A 383 -16.32 18.00 13.57
C ALA A 383 -17.49 17.02 13.50
N GLY A 384 -18.25 16.87 14.60
CA GLY A 384 -19.36 15.92 14.66
C GLY A 384 -18.97 14.51 15.14
N TYR A 385 -19.85 13.53 14.89
CA TYR A 385 -19.60 12.12 15.12
C TYR A 385 -19.10 11.43 13.85
N ASP A 386 -18.03 10.65 14.01
CA ASP A 386 -17.49 9.81 12.96
C ASP A 386 -18.41 8.62 12.67
N LEU A 387 -18.27 8.04 11.48
CA LEU A 387 -18.92 6.79 11.16
C LEU A 387 -18.23 5.66 11.95
N PRO A 388 -18.99 4.71 12.52
CA PRO A 388 -18.43 3.63 13.33
C PRO A 388 -17.44 2.78 12.52
N ALA A 389 -16.30 2.40 13.12
CA ALA A 389 -15.36 1.48 12.50
C ALA A 389 -15.97 0.07 12.28
N ALA A 390 -15.20 -0.83 11.69
CA ALA A 390 -15.64 -2.20 11.47
C ALA A 390 -15.92 -2.92 12.80
N PRO A 391 -17.02 -3.68 12.92
CA PRO A 391 -17.23 -4.57 14.07
C PRO A 391 -16.06 -5.54 14.23
N THR A 392 -15.65 -5.82 15.46
CA THR A 392 -14.55 -6.76 15.74
C THR A 392 -15.08 -8.11 16.18
N ASN A 393 -14.21 -9.12 16.23
CA ASN A 393 -14.53 -10.43 16.79
C ASN A 393 -15.80 -11.07 16.19
N VAL A 394 -15.97 -10.92 14.86
CA VAL A 394 -17.08 -11.53 14.13
C VAL A 394 -16.87 -13.04 14.14
N LYS A 395 -17.83 -13.79 14.71
CA LYS A 395 -17.79 -15.25 14.79
C LYS A 395 -19.06 -15.85 14.25
N LEU A 396 -18.91 -16.85 13.39
CA LEU A 396 -20.02 -17.66 12.89
C LEU A 396 -20.04 -19.03 13.57
N SER A 397 -21.19 -19.40 14.10
CA SER A 397 -21.48 -20.72 14.68
C SER A 397 -22.75 -21.31 14.06
N TYR A 398 -22.94 -22.61 14.17
CA TYR A 398 -24.15 -23.26 13.67
C TYR A 398 -24.59 -24.45 14.53
N GLU A 399 -25.90 -24.69 14.55
CA GLU A 399 -26.52 -25.89 15.12
C GLU A 399 -27.57 -26.41 14.11
N GLY A 400 -27.33 -27.59 13.54
CA GLY A 400 -28.13 -28.09 12.42
C GLY A 400 -28.04 -27.15 11.21
N LEU A 401 -29.17 -26.63 10.75
CA LEU A 401 -29.24 -25.65 9.64
C LEU A 401 -29.35 -24.20 10.13
N THR A 402 -29.25 -23.96 11.43
CA THR A 402 -29.36 -22.63 12.02
C THR A 402 -27.99 -22.05 12.29
N THR A 403 -27.67 -20.91 11.70
CA THR A 403 -26.43 -20.18 11.97
C THR A 403 -26.67 -19.05 12.97
N THR A 404 -25.72 -18.83 13.86
CA THR A 404 -25.67 -17.68 14.76
C THR A 404 -24.36 -16.92 14.57
N LEU A 405 -24.49 -15.66 14.19
CA LEU A 405 -23.42 -14.71 14.00
C LEU A 405 -23.35 -13.78 15.21
N THR A 406 -22.17 -13.60 15.79
CA THR A 406 -21.93 -12.65 16.90
C THR A 406 -20.76 -11.74 16.59
N TRP A 407 -20.76 -10.51 17.10
CA TRP A 407 -19.67 -9.55 16.94
C TRP A 407 -19.54 -8.63 18.15
N GLU A 408 -18.50 -7.81 18.16
CA GLU A 408 -18.29 -6.74 19.13
C GLU A 408 -18.48 -5.37 18.46
N ALA A 409 -19.11 -4.45 19.20
CA ALA A 409 -19.36 -3.10 18.73
C ALA A 409 -18.05 -2.31 18.58
N PRO A 410 -17.90 -1.52 17.50
CA PRO A 410 -16.73 -0.65 17.36
C PRO A 410 -16.72 0.41 18.47
N THR A 411 -15.52 0.80 18.89
CA THR A 411 -15.33 1.80 19.96
C THR A 411 -14.80 3.13 19.46
N THR A 412 -14.36 3.18 18.20
CA THR A 412 -13.82 4.32 17.48
C THR A 412 -14.46 4.41 16.10
N GLY A 413 -14.33 5.56 15.44
CA GLY A 413 -14.79 5.72 14.07
C GLY A 413 -13.77 5.30 13.02
N VAL A 414 -14.17 5.30 11.75
CA VAL A 414 -13.33 4.95 10.59
C VAL A 414 -12.13 5.89 10.47
N ASN A 415 -12.28 7.15 10.86
CA ASN A 415 -11.23 8.16 10.87
C ASN A 415 -10.50 8.25 12.23
N GLY A 416 -10.81 7.35 13.17
CA GLY A 416 -10.27 7.38 14.54
C GLY A 416 -10.89 8.45 15.44
N ALA A 417 -11.91 9.16 14.98
CA ALA A 417 -12.63 10.15 15.75
C ALA A 417 -13.72 9.51 16.65
N ILE A 418 -14.36 10.35 17.46
CA ILE A 418 -15.41 9.94 18.40
C ILE A 418 -16.66 9.48 17.64
N ILE A 419 -17.38 8.50 18.20
CA ILE A 419 -18.60 7.93 17.62
C ILE A 419 -19.74 7.98 18.64
N ASP A 420 -20.98 8.06 18.14
CA ASP A 420 -22.17 7.94 18.97
C ASP A 420 -22.48 6.47 19.26
N LYS A 421 -21.91 5.96 20.34
CA LYS A 421 -22.01 4.54 20.74
C LYS A 421 -23.45 4.07 20.98
N ASP A 422 -24.36 4.97 21.35
CA ASP A 422 -25.74 4.61 21.69
C ASP A 422 -26.63 4.43 20.45
N ASN A 423 -26.21 5.02 19.32
CA ASN A 423 -26.96 5.05 18.08
C ASN A 423 -26.34 4.26 16.92
N ILE A 424 -25.28 3.49 17.17
CA ILE A 424 -24.76 2.51 16.21
C ILE A 424 -25.84 1.48 15.87
N ARG A 425 -25.95 1.15 14.58
CA ARG A 425 -26.79 0.06 14.06
C ARG A 425 -25.97 -0.87 13.18
N TYR A 426 -26.47 -2.07 12.93
CA TYR A 426 -25.81 -3.05 12.07
C TYR A 426 -26.71 -3.52 10.94
N ARG A 427 -26.09 -3.72 9.78
CA ARG A 427 -26.66 -4.41 8.63
C ARG A 427 -25.89 -5.70 8.38
N VAL A 428 -26.62 -6.81 8.25
CA VAL A 428 -26.05 -8.13 7.98
C VAL A 428 -26.36 -8.51 6.54
N ILE A 429 -25.31 -8.76 5.78
CA ILE A 429 -25.39 -9.21 4.39
C ILE A 429 -24.90 -10.66 4.35
N LYS A 430 -25.69 -11.53 3.74
CA LYS A 430 -25.32 -12.93 3.48
C LYS A 430 -24.88 -13.08 2.03
N GLN A 431 -23.70 -13.67 1.85
CA GLN A 431 -23.24 -14.18 0.57
C GLN A 431 -23.58 -15.67 0.46
N THR A 432 -24.17 -16.06 -0.67
CA THR A 432 -24.38 -17.46 -1.05
C THR A 432 -23.64 -17.79 -2.33
N GLY A 433 -23.01 -18.97 -2.37
CA GLY A 433 -22.07 -19.34 -3.42
C GLY A 433 -20.74 -18.59 -3.30
N TYR A 434 -19.63 -19.31 -3.44
CA TYR A 434 -18.30 -18.73 -3.32
C TYR A 434 -17.91 -17.96 -4.60
N TYR A 435 -18.03 -18.62 -5.75
CA TYR A 435 -17.66 -18.03 -7.03
C TYR A 435 -18.87 -17.36 -7.70
N GLN A 436 -18.77 -16.07 -7.99
CA GLN A 436 -19.89 -15.24 -8.45
C GLN A 436 -21.11 -15.31 -7.51
N GLY A 437 -20.84 -15.31 -6.20
CA GLY A 437 -21.85 -15.40 -5.17
C GLY A 437 -22.88 -14.27 -5.21
N THR A 438 -24.05 -14.54 -4.64
CA THR A 438 -25.12 -13.56 -4.50
C THR A 438 -25.11 -12.98 -3.09
N ASN A 439 -25.02 -11.66 -2.99
CA ASN A 439 -25.13 -10.95 -1.72
C ASN A 439 -26.59 -10.50 -1.51
N SER A 440 -27.15 -10.80 -0.34
CA SER A 440 -28.48 -10.32 0.06
C SER A 440 -28.48 -9.78 1.48
N VAL A 441 -29.16 -8.65 1.70
CA VAL A 441 -29.37 -8.10 3.04
C VAL A 441 -30.35 -9.01 3.77
N VAL A 442 -29.91 -9.63 4.87
CA VAL A 442 -30.72 -10.57 5.67
C VAL A 442 -31.18 -9.97 6.98
N ALA A 443 -30.52 -8.91 7.46
CA ALA A 443 -31.00 -8.05 8.52
C ALA A 443 -30.47 -6.63 8.36
N GLU A 444 -31.24 -5.66 8.84
CA GLU A 444 -30.88 -4.25 8.79
C GLU A 444 -31.38 -3.56 10.05
N ASN A 445 -30.73 -2.45 10.42
CA ASN A 445 -31.08 -1.62 11.58
C ASN A 445 -31.04 -2.40 12.92
N LEU A 446 -30.14 -3.39 13.04
CA LEU A 446 -29.95 -4.14 14.28
C LEU A 446 -29.24 -3.29 15.32
N LYS A 447 -29.70 -3.33 16.58
CA LYS A 447 -28.96 -2.77 17.72
C LYS A 447 -28.14 -3.84 18.47
N GLU A 448 -28.63 -5.06 18.49
CA GLU A 448 -27.96 -6.20 19.11
C GLU A 448 -26.75 -6.64 18.28
N CYS A 449 -25.70 -7.11 18.96
CA CYS A 449 -24.49 -7.63 18.30
C CYS A 449 -24.58 -9.14 18.04
N THR A 450 -25.75 -9.58 17.57
CA THR A 450 -26.03 -10.98 17.23
C THR A 450 -27.09 -11.05 16.14
N PHE A 451 -27.00 -12.09 15.30
CA PHE A 451 -28.00 -12.41 14.29
C PHE A 451 -28.10 -13.92 14.10
N THR A 452 -29.33 -14.44 14.02
CA THR A 452 -29.60 -15.87 13.83
C THR A 452 -30.57 -16.06 12.67
N GLU A 453 -30.29 -17.04 11.81
CA GLU A 453 -31.22 -17.48 10.77
C GLU A 453 -31.12 -18.99 10.50
N THR A 454 -32.14 -19.55 9.85
CA THR A 454 -32.19 -20.96 9.44
C THR A 454 -32.14 -21.07 7.93
N HIS A 455 -31.29 -21.97 7.44
CA HIS A 455 -31.03 -22.17 6.01
C HIS A 455 -31.87 -23.28 5.38
N PRO A 456 -32.04 -23.27 4.03
CA PRO A 456 -32.59 -24.39 3.29
C PRO A 456 -31.80 -25.69 3.47
N ALA A 457 -32.42 -26.80 3.07
CA ALA A 457 -31.82 -28.13 3.18
C ALA A 457 -30.66 -28.39 2.19
N ASP A 458 -30.65 -27.70 1.05
CA ASP A 458 -29.63 -27.87 0.01
C ASP A 458 -28.28 -27.34 0.50
N MET A 459 -27.20 -28.06 0.14
CA MET A 459 -25.84 -27.68 0.48
C MET A 459 -25.47 -26.37 -0.21
N ASN A 460 -24.93 -25.42 0.55
CA ASN A 460 -24.48 -24.15 0.00
C ASN A 460 -23.31 -23.57 0.81
N TYR A 461 -22.56 -22.67 0.17
CA TYR A 461 -21.58 -21.80 0.82
C TYR A 461 -22.27 -20.58 1.41
N TYR A 462 -21.84 -20.18 2.61
CA TYR A 462 -22.29 -19.02 3.34
C TYR A 462 -21.12 -18.24 3.91
N ARG A 463 -21.18 -16.91 3.74
CA ARG A 463 -20.34 -15.95 4.45
C ARG A 463 -21.16 -14.72 4.78
N TYR A 464 -20.89 -14.11 5.92
CA TYR A 464 -21.62 -12.94 6.39
C TYR A 464 -20.74 -11.70 6.41
N PHE A 465 -21.33 -10.56 6.10
CA PHE A 465 -20.75 -9.23 6.32
C PHE A 465 -21.58 -8.55 7.39
N VAL A 466 -20.91 -8.00 8.40
CA VAL A 466 -21.53 -7.11 9.39
C VAL A 466 -21.02 -5.71 9.10
N VAL A 467 -21.92 -4.85 8.65
CA VAL A 467 -21.65 -3.43 8.40
C VAL A 467 -22.15 -2.64 9.60
N SER A 468 -21.28 -1.85 10.23
CA SER A 468 -21.71 -0.86 11.22
C SER A 468 -22.27 0.37 10.49
N THR A 469 -23.29 1.00 11.05
CA THR A 469 -24.00 2.12 10.43
C THR A 469 -24.35 3.16 11.47
N TYR A 470 -24.41 4.43 11.05
CA TYR A 470 -24.84 5.56 11.87
C TYR A 470 -25.71 6.48 11.03
N GLU A 471 -26.90 6.84 11.54
CA GLU A 471 -27.93 7.62 10.83
C GLU A 471 -28.29 7.11 9.41
N GLY A 472 -28.05 5.82 9.13
CA GLY A 472 -28.32 5.20 7.83
C GLY A 472 -27.13 5.19 6.87
N GLU A 473 -26.03 5.84 7.24
CA GLU A 473 -24.76 5.81 6.48
C GLU A 473 -23.89 4.62 6.90
N ASP A 474 -23.13 4.09 5.93
CA ASP A 474 -22.29 2.91 6.12
C ASP A 474 -20.92 3.29 6.71
N GLY A 475 -20.59 2.69 7.85
CA GLY A 475 -19.26 2.74 8.44
C GLY A 475 -18.39 1.57 7.97
N GLY A 476 -17.55 1.06 8.87
CA GLY A 476 -16.71 -0.09 8.59
C GLY A 476 -17.48 -1.43 8.55
N TYR A 477 -16.90 -2.43 7.89
CA TYR A 477 -17.48 -3.76 7.82
C TYR A 477 -16.43 -4.85 8.07
N SER A 478 -16.91 -5.98 8.59
CA SER A 478 -16.11 -7.19 8.81
C SER A 478 -16.84 -8.40 8.28
N PHE A 479 -16.07 -9.44 7.94
CA PHE A 479 -16.60 -10.72 7.48
C PHE A 479 -16.57 -11.78 8.57
N SER A 480 -17.50 -12.73 8.49
CA SER A 480 -17.38 -14.00 9.19
C SER A 480 -16.38 -14.93 8.49
N GLU A 481 -16.08 -16.03 9.17
CA GLU A 481 -15.50 -17.23 8.55
C GLU A 481 -16.43 -17.78 7.44
N ASP A 482 -15.83 -18.59 6.57
CA ASP A 482 -16.52 -19.32 5.51
C ASP A 482 -17.21 -20.57 6.07
N LEU A 483 -18.46 -20.82 5.65
CA LEU A 483 -19.22 -21.98 6.11
C LEU A 483 -19.95 -22.64 4.95
N VAL A 484 -19.71 -23.93 4.75
CA VAL A 484 -20.57 -24.77 3.90
C VAL A 484 -21.60 -25.47 4.78
N LEU A 485 -22.89 -25.30 4.50
CA LEU A 485 -23.97 -25.86 5.32
C LEU A 485 -25.11 -26.44 4.46
N GLY A 486 -25.67 -27.56 4.91
CA GLY A 486 -26.78 -28.27 4.26
C GLY A 486 -27.04 -29.62 4.94
N LEU A 487 -28.07 -30.36 4.48
CA LEU A 487 -28.34 -31.71 4.99
C LEU A 487 -27.29 -32.73 4.48
N PRO A 488 -27.01 -33.80 5.26
CA PRO A 488 -26.10 -34.84 4.83
C PRO A 488 -26.52 -35.52 3.52
N LEU A 489 -25.56 -35.72 2.62
CA LEU A 489 -25.75 -36.39 1.34
C LEU A 489 -25.92 -37.91 1.52
N ASN A 490 -26.55 -38.55 0.54
CA ASN A 490 -26.71 -40.01 0.51
C ASN A 490 -25.95 -40.60 -0.67
N PRO A 491 -25.11 -41.63 -0.48
CA PRO A 491 -24.44 -42.32 -1.59
C PRO A 491 -25.45 -43.11 -2.47
N PRO A 492 -25.19 -43.28 -3.78
CA PRO A 492 -24.02 -42.80 -4.50
C PRO A 492 -24.10 -41.31 -4.83
N TYR A 493 -22.97 -40.60 -4.77
CA TYR A 493 -22.86 -39.20 -5.18
C TYR A 493 -21.45 -38.88 -5.72
N GLY A 494 -21.30 -37.70 -6.32
CA GLY A 494 -20.02 -37.18 -6.82
C GLY A 494 -19.86 -37.26 -8.34
N GLY A 495 -18.66 -37.00 -8.84
CA GLY A 495 -18.31 -36.95 -10.24
C GLY A 495 -17.27 -35.88 -10.54
N LEU A 496 -17.28 -35.39 -11.79
CA LEU A 496 -16.50 -34.22 -12.19
C LEU A 496 -17.18 -32.95 -11.69
N PHE A 497 -16.37 -31.98 -11.25
CA PHE A 497 -16.84 -30.63 -11.01
C PHE A 497 -17.09 -29.94 -12.36
N SER A 498 -18.34 -29.62 -12.67
CA SER A 498 -18.72 -28.93 -13.91
C SER A 498 -18.55 -27.41 -13.80
N GLU A 499 -18.71 -26.87 -12.59
CA GLU A 499 -18.51 -25.47 -12.27
C GLU A 499 -17.87 -25.27 -10.88
N PRO A 500 -17.28 -24.11 -10.58
CA PRO A 500 -16.57 -23.90 -9.32
C PRO A 500 -17.43 -24.15 -8.08
N ASN A 501 -18.72 -23.80 -8.12
CA ASN A 501 -19.62 -23.99 -6.98
C ASN A 501 -19.95 -25.47 -6.71
N ASP A 502 -19.71 -26.40 -7.66
CA ASP A 502 -19.78 -27.83 -7.39
C ASP A 502 -18.73 -28.29 -6.35
N MET A 503 -17.63 -27.54 -6.24
CA MET A 503 -16.58 -27.73 -5.25
C MET A 503 -16.84 -26.83 -4.03
N PHE A 504 -16.84 -25.50 -4.21
CA PHE A 504 -16.83 -24.55 -3.10
C PHE A 504 -18.13 -24.52 -2.28
N SER A 505 -19.26 -24.92 -2.85
CA SER A 505 -20.52 -25.01 -2.10
C SER A 505 -20.70 -26.33 -1.35
N TYR A 506 -19.78 -27.29 -1.49
CA TYR A 506 -19.88 -28.62 -0.88
C TYR A 506 -18.70 -28.98 0.01
N TYR A 507 -17.49 -28.59 -0.39
CA TYR A 507 -16.28 -28.94 0.32
C TYR A 507 -15.83 -27.82 1.25
N THR A 508 -15.30 -28.20 2.41
CA THR A 508 -14.64 -27.29 3.35
C THR A 508 -13.15 -27.25 3.02
N LEU A 509 -12.62 -26.05 2.81
CA LEU A 509 -11.22 -25.79 2.48
C LEU A 509 -10.55 -25.19 3.72
N ILE A 510 -9.39 -25.72 4.11
CA ILE A 510 -8.66 -25.25 5.29
C ILE A 510 -7.20 -25.03 4.90
N ASP A 511 -6.76 -23.77 5.03
CA ASP A 511 -5.35 -23.38 5.09
C ASP A 511 -4.89 -23.61 6.54
N SER A 512 -4.21 -24.74 6.78
CA SER A 512 -3.86 -25.18 8.15
C SER A 512 -2.58 -24.52 8.65
N ASN A 513 -1.63 -24.29 7.74
CA ASN A 513 -0.32 -23.72 8.07
C ASN A 513 -0.33 -22.17 8.05
N GLY A 514 -1.39 -21.55 7.54
CA GLY A 514 -1.59 -20.10 7.51
C GLY A 514 -0.68 -19.39 6.51
N ASP A 515 -0.27 -20.08 5.44
CA ASP A 515 0.69 -19.56 4.46
C ASP A 515 0.03 -18.80 3.30
N GLY A 516 -1.31 -18.80 3.24
CA GLY A 516 -2.12 -18.13 2.23
C GLY A 516 -2.37 -18.95 0.96
N TYR A 517 -1.89 -20.19 0.89
CA TYR A 517 -2.15 -21.15 -0.18
C TYR A 517 -3.10 -22.25 0.31
N CYS A 518 -4.06 -22.62 -0.54
CA CYS A 518 -5.01 -23.69 -0.23
C CYS A 518 -5.57 -24.27 -1.54
N TRP A 519 -6.42 -25.29 -1.42
CA TRP A 519 -7.16 -25.86 -2.53
C TRP A 519 -7.97 -24.81 -3.29
N ASN A 520 -8.01 -24.95 -4.61
CA ASN A 520 -8.70 -24.06 -5.54
C ASN A 520 -9.34 -24.90 -6.67
N PHE A 521 -10.02 -24.26 -7.61
CA PHE A 521 -10.71 -24.91 -8.71
C PHE A 521 -10.02 -24.67 -10.05
N ASP A 522 -9.59 -25.75 -10.71
CA ASP A 522 -9.10 -25.71 -12.09
C ASP A 522 -10.26 -25.91 -13.07
N LYS A 523 -10.72 -24.79 -13.63
CA LYS A 523 -11.82 -24.76 -14.60
C LYS A 523 -11.50 -25.48 -15.92
N SER A 524 -10.23 -25.63 -16.28
CA SER A 524 -9.85 -26.21 -17.58
C SER A 524 -10.23 -27.70 -17.67
N ILE A 525 -10.25 -28.39 -16.53
CA ILE A 525 -10.50 -29.83 -16.45
C ILE A 525 -11.57 -30.22 -15.41
N GLY A 526 -12.06 -29.26 -14.60
CA GLY A 526 -13.05 -29.54 -13.56
C GLY A 526 -12.46 -30.27 -12.37
N ALA A 527 -11.33 -29.77 -11.83
CA ALA A 527 -10.58 -30.40 -10.74
C ALA A 527 -10.43 -29.48 -9.53
N ALA A 528 -10.34 -30.08 -8.35
CA ALA A 528 -9.72 -29.44 -7.20
C ALA A 528 -8.20 -29.42 -7.44
N MET A 529 -7.58 -28.27 -7.25
CA MET A 529 -6.17 -28.02 -7.53
C MET A 529 -5.51 -27.39 -6.32
N TYR A 530 -4.36 -27.90 -5.91
CA TYR A 530 -3.50 -27.24 -4.94
C TYR A 530 -2.34 -26.54 -5.66
N ILE A 531 -2.00 -25.33 -5.21
CA ILE A 531 -0.92 -24.51 -5.75
C ILE A 531 0.19 -24.48 -4.70
N TYR A 532 1.36 -25.01 -5.04
CA TYR A 532 2.52 -25.06 -4.13
C TYR A 532 2.93 -23.70 -3.57
N ASN A 533 3.59 -23.75 -2.40
CA ASN A 533 4.31 -22.63 -1.81
C ASN A 533 5.82 -22.80 -2.02
N GLU A 534 6.53 -21.74 -2.42
CA GLU A 534 7.98 -21.78 -2.65
C GLU A 534 8.80 -21.96 -1.37
N THR A 535 8.23 -21.62 -0.21
CA THR A 535 8.96 -21.44 1.05
C THR A 535 8.50 -22.35 2.18
N GLN A 536 7.26 -22.83 2.15
CA GLN A 536 6.64 -23.68 3.18
C GLN A 536 6.07 -24.96 2.58
N ALA A 537 6.07 -26.03 3.37
CA ALA A 537 5.46 -27.30 2.98
C ALA A 537 3.94 -27.22 3.15
N ALA A 538 3.19 -27.95 2.33
CA ALA A 538 1.74 -28.00 2.36
C ALA A 538 1.21 -28.74 3.59
N ASP A 539 0.08 -28.27 4.14
CA ASP A 539 -0.63 -28.92 5.26
C ASP A 539 -2.16 -28.75 5.10
N ASP A 540 -2.65 -28.63 3.86
CA ASP A 540 -3.96 -28.04 3.59
C ASP A 540 -5.03 -29.06 3.19
N TRP A 541 -6.27 -28.78 3.61
CA TRP A 541 -7.34 -29.78 3.62
C TRP A 541 -8.46 -29.43 2.67
N LEU A 542 -8.95 -30.44 1.95
CA LEU A 542 -10.20 -30.44 1.21
C LEU A 542 -11.12 -31.50 1.81
N ILE A 543 -12.03 -31.08 2.69
CA ILE A 543 -12.90 -31.97 3.46
C ILE A 543 -14.27 -32.06 2.78
N ALA A 544 -14.78 -33.27 2.63
CA ALA A 544 -16.07 -33.55 1.99
C ALA A 544 -17.27 -32.83 2.67
N PRO A 545 -18.42 -32.75 2.00
CA PRO A 545 -19.69 -32.46 2.67
C PRO A 545 -20.06 -33.57 3.70
N PRO A 546 -21.02 -33.32 4.60
CA PRO A 546 -21.58 -34.37 5.46
C PRO A 546 -22.24 -35.47 4.64
N ILE A 547 -21.97 -36.74 4.94
CA ILE A 547 -22.51 -37.89 4.20
C ILE A 547 -23.05 -38.92 5.18
N ASN A 548 -24.23 -39.47 4.89
CA ASN A 548 -24.81 -40.57 5.66
C ASN A 548 -24.15 -41.91 5.30
N TYR A 549 -23.58 -42.58 6.29
CA TYR A 549 -23.08 -43.95 6.19
C TYR A 549 -23.89 -44.89 7.09
N LYS A 550 -24.04 -46.14 6.64
CA LYS A 550 -24.70 -47.21 7.39
C LYS A 550 -23.72 -48.33 7.72
N LYS A 551 -23.82 -48.84 8.94
CA LYS A 551 -23.10 -50.01 9.40
C LYS A 551 -23.38 -51.21 8.49
N GLY A 552 -22.33 -51.93 8.13
CA GLY A 552 -22.43 -53.14 7.31
C GLY A 552 -22.62 -52.91 5.81
N VAL A 553 -22.59 -51.66 5.33
CA VAL A 553 -22.57 -51.33 3.90
C VAL A 553 -21.12 -51.07 3.46
N ASN A 554 -20.71 -51.70 2.35
CA ASN A 554 -19.36 -51.56 1.77
C ASN A 554 -19.32 -50.44 0.74
N TYR A 555 -18.98 -49.22 1.15
CA TYR A 555 -18.84 -48.09 0.25
C TYR A 555 -17.50 -48.14 -0.49
N THR A 556 -17.38 -47.45 -1.61
CA THR A 556 -16.12 -47.28 -2.34
C THR A 556 -15.94 -45.82 -2.72
N LEU A 557 -14.88 -45.18 -2.22
CA LEU A 557 -14.45 -43.87 -2.68
C LEU A 557 -13.54 -44.05 -3.90
N LEU A 558 -13.90 -43.40 -5.00
CA LEU A 558 -13.13 -43.34 -6.23
C LEU A 558 -12.75 -41.89 -6.51
N PHE A 559 -11.52 -41.68 -6.98
CA PHE A 559 -11.08 -40.38 -7.48
C PHE A 559 -9.90 -40.57 -8.41
N LYS A 560 -9.60 -39.53 -9.18
CA LYS A 560 -8.40 -39.44 -10.02
C LYS A 560 -7.53 -38.32 -9.52
N ALA A 561 -6.21 -38.54 -9.58
CA ALA A 561 -5.26 -37.51 -9.24
C ALA A 561 -3.99 -37.61 -10.06
N TYR A 562 -3.34 -36.46 -10.27
CA TYR A 562 -2.01 -36.39 -10.86
C TYR A 562 -1.24 -35.15 -10.42
N SER A 563 0.09 -35.26 -10.44
CA SER A 563 1.01 -34.13 -10.31
C SER A 563 1.33 -33.55 -11.69
N SER A 564 1.46 -32.23 -11.76
CA SER A 564 1.69 -31.55 -13.04
C SER A 564 3.10 -31.73 -13.62
N MET A 565 4.11 -32.02 -12.79
CA MET A 565 5.47 -32.34 -13.23
C MET A 565 5.97 -33.65 -12.60
N ALA A 566 6.78 -34.41 -13.34
CA ALA A 566 7.33 -35.68 -12.89
C ALA A 566 8.50 -35.49 -11.91
N GLU A 567 9.26 -34.42 -12.10
CA GLU A 567 10.43 -34.05 -11.29
C GLU A 567 10.05 -33.48 -9.92
N TYR A 568 8.80 -33.03 -9.78
CA TYR A 568 8.23 -32.46 -8.57
C TYR A 568 6.88 -33.15 -8.25
N PRO A 569 6.91 -34.44 -7.85
CA PRO A 569 5.70 -35.17 -7.51
C PRO A 569 5.10 -34.62 -6.21
N GLU A 570 3.80 -34.38 -6.24
CA GLU A 570 3.03 -33.94 -5.09
C GLU A 570 2.66 -35.14 -4.22
N SER A 571 2.41 -34.91 -2.93
CA SER A 571 1.97 -35.95 -2.00
C SER A 571 0.66 -35.57 -1.32
N MET A 572 -0.13 -36.59 -0.99
CA MET A 572 -1.38 -36.39 -0.25
C MET A 572 -1.76 -37.64 0.53
N GLU A 573 -2.53 -37.43 1.58
CA GLU A 573 -3.25 -38.51 2.25
C GLU A 573 -4.76 -38.33 2.16
N ILE A 574 -5.47 -39.45 2.26
CA ILE A 574 -6.92 -39.49 2.30
C ILE A 574 -7.32 -39.94 3.69
N THR A 575 -8.06 -39.08 4.39
CA THR A 575 -8.50 -39.33 5.77
C THR A 575 -10.00 -39.55 5.85
N PHE A 576 -10.47 -39.97 7.01
CA PHE A 576 -11.87 -40.21 7.32
C PHE A 576 -12.18 -39.89 8.78
N GLY A 577 -13.32 -39.25 9.01
CA GLY A 577 -13.64 -38.66 10.30
C GLY A 577 -15.12 -38.39 10.52
N LYS A 578 -15.42 -37.88 11.72
CA LYS A 578 -16.79 -37.51 12.15
C LYS A 578 -17.09 -36.01 12.03
N GLY A 579 -16.14 -35.22 11.55
CA GLY A 579 -16.31 -33.79 11.43
C GLY A 579 -15.39 -33.16 10.41
N ARG A 580 -15.35 -31.82 10.44
CA ARG A 580 -14.86 -30.97 9.35
C ARG A 580 -13.61 -30.19 9.72
N THR A 581 -12.95 -30.57 10.80
CA THR A 581 -11.62 -30.06 11.16
C THR A 581 -10.58 -31.17 11.02
N PRO A 582 -9.28 -30.83 10.88
CA PRO A 582 -8.20 -31.81 10.85
C PRO A 582 -8.23 -32.78 12.05
N GLU A 583 -8.54 -32.30 13.25
CA GLU A 583 -8.57 -33.12 14.47
C GLU A 583 -9.70 -34.16 14.47
N GLU A 584 -10.78 -33.89 13.74
CA GLU A 584 -11.93 -34.80 13.61
C GLU A 584 -11.71 -35.87 12.51
N GLN A 585 -10.66 -35.72 11.69
CA GLN A 585 -10.22 -36.65 10.64
C GLN A 585 -9.30 -37.76 11.21
N THR A 586 -9.85 -38.56 12.11
CA THR A 586 -9.09 -39.48 12.98
C THR A 586 -8.57 -40.78 12.34
N LYS A 587 -8.93 -41.09 11.09
CA LYS A 587 -8.51 -42.33 10.40
C LYS A 587 -7.88 -42.02 9.05
N GLN A 588 -6.65 -42.47 8.85
CA GLN A 588 -6.02 -42.49 7.52
C GLN A 588 -6.56 -43.69 6.71
N LEU A 589 -7.12 -43.42 5.52
CA LEU A 589 -7.61 -44.45 4.60
C LEU A 589 -6.54 -44.84 3.57
N LEU A 590 -5.75 -43.87 3.10
CA LEU A 590 -4.70 -44.08 2.12
C LEU A 590 -3.64 -42.99 2.28
N ASP A 591 -2.37 -43.38 2.21
CA ASP A 591 -1.22 -42.48 2.12
C ASP A 591 -0.62 -42.58 0.71
N ILE A 592 -0.41 -41.45 0.05
CA ILE A 592 0.17 -41.37 -1.30
C ILE A 592 1.40 -40.45 -1.21
N PRO A 593 2.59 -41.03 -0.96
CA PRO A 593 3.80 -40.23 -0.80
C PRO A 593 4.28 -39.57 -2.10
N GLU A 594 3.88 -40.10 -3.25
CA GLU A 594 4.13 -39.50 -4.57
C GLU A 594 2.92 -39.79 -5.48
N VAL A 595 2.22 -38.73 -5.87
CA VAL A 595 1.15 -38.79 -6.87
C VAL A 595 1.81 -38.76 -8.27
N PRO A 596 1.58 -39.75 -9.13
CA PRO A 596 2.23 -39.79 -10.44
C PRO A 596 1.82 -38.62 -11.35
N SER A 597 2.73 -38.17 -12.21
CA SER A 597 2.41 -37.25 -13.29
C SER A 597 1.80 -37.96 -14.51
N VAL A 598 1.17 -37.19 -15.39
CA VAL A 598 0.50 -37.69 -16.61
C VAL A 598 1.38 -37.42 -17.84
N GLY A 599 1.52 -38.42 -18.71
CA GLY A 599 2.26 -38.31 -19.96
C GLY A 599 1.72 -39.27 -21.02
N GLU A 600 2.33 -39.28 -22.22
CA GLU A 600 1.89 -40.15 -23.33
C GLU A 600 1.82 -41.64 -22.94
N ASP A 601 2.78 -42.09 -22.12
CA ASP A 601 2.88 -43.48 -21.67
C ASP A 601 2.22 -43.76 -20.31
N ASN A 602 1.80 -42.71 -19.58
CA ASN A 602 1.28 -42.79 -18.22
C ASN A 602 -0.09 -42.12 -18.10
N PRO A 603 -1.20 -42.88 -18.22
CA PRO A 603 -2.54 -42.32 -18.06
C PRO A 603 -2.79 -41.90 -16.61
N VAL A 604 -3.76 -41.01 -16.40
CA VAL A 604 -4.18 -40.57 -15.06
C VAL A 604 -4.54 -41.76 -14.17
N THR A 605 -3.97 -41.79 -12.97
CA THR A 605 -4.22 -42.83 -11.97
C THR A 605 -5.62 -42.66 -11.34
N GLU A 606 -6.39 -43.75 -11.33
CA GLU A 606 -7.66 -43.85 -10.60
C GLU A 606 -7.44 -44.65 -9.30
N TYR A 607 -7.80 -44.04 -8.17
CA TYR A 607 -7.71 -44.65 -6.84
C TYR A 607 -9.07 -45.20 -6.42
N LYS A 608 -9.07 -46.33 -5.69
CA LYS A 608 -10.28 -47.03 -5.21
C LYS A 608 -10.09 -47.46 -3.77
N ILE A 609 -10.84 -46.84 -2.87
CA ILE A 609 -10.71 -47.04 -1.42
C ILE A 609 -12.01 -47.63 -0.86
N PRO A 610 -11.99 -48.84 -0.30
CA PRO A 610 -13.16 -49.40 0.37
C PRO A 610 -13.38 -48.69 1.73
N ILE A 611 -14.62 -48.33 2.02
CA ILE A 611 -15.01 -47.65 3.27
C ILE A 611 -16.14 -48.42 3.95
N THR A 612 -15.97 -48.66 5.25
CA THR A 612 -16.99 -49.22 6.15
C THR A 612 -17.00 -48.42 7.44
N VAL A 613 -18.18 -48.32 8.06
CA VAL A 613 -18.37 -47.66 9.36
C VAL A 613 -18.85 -48.64 10.43
N ASP A 614 -18.46 -48.41 11.67
CA ASP A 614 -18.80 -49.26 12.82
C ASP A 614 -20.22 -48.99 13.35
N GLU A 615 -20.75 -47.80 13.07
CA GLU A 615 -22.09 -47.34 13.44
C GLU A 615 -22.69 -46.43 12.36
N ASP A 616 -24.01 -46.44 12.27
CA ASP A 616 -24.77 -45.52 11.41
C ASP A 616 -24.48 -44.08 11.85
N GLY A 617 -24.24 -43.18 10.90
CA GLY A 617 -23.94 -41.78 11.24
C GLY A 617 -23.51 -40.94 10.05
N VAL A 618 -23.18 -39.68 10.35
CA VAL A 618 -22.63 -38.73 9.40
C VAL A 618 -21.11 -38.75 9.50
N TYR A 619 -20.43 -38.92 8.37
CA TYR A 619 -18.97 -38.96 8.29
C TYR A 619 -18.48 -38.15 7.09
N TYR A 620 -17.17 -37.93 7.06
CA TYR A 620 -16.46 -37.09 6.10
C TYR A 620 -15.17 -37.79 5.69
N TYR A 621 -14.86 -37.81 4.39
CA TYR A 621 -13.48 -38.03 3.95
C TYR A 621 -12.80 -36.69 3.69
N ALA A 622 -11.47 -36.66 3.69
CA ALA A 622 -10.73 -35.49 3.25
C ALA A 622 -9.54 -35.88 2.37
N PHE A 623 -9.12 -34.92 1.55
CA PHE A 623 -7.82 -34.93 0.89
C PHE A 623 -6.94 -33.91 1.62
N HIS A 624 -5.83 -34.37 2.16
CA HIS A 624 -4.86 -33.55 2.87
C HIS A 624 -3.56 -33.55 2.08
N VAL A 625 -3.13 -32.38 1.60
CA VAL A 625 -1.89 -32.25 0.83
C VAL A 625 -0.73 -32.22 1.81
N THR A 626 0.27 -33.06 1.57
CA THR A 626 1.44 -33.22 2.45
C THR A 626 2.75 -32.92 1.73
N SER A 627 2.67 -32.26 0.57
CA SER A 627 3.80 -31.98 -0.30
C SER A 627 4.85 -31.11 0.36
N GLU A 628 6.11 -31.40 0.07
CA GLU A 628 7.22 -30.52 0.44
C GLU A 628 7.12 -29.17 -0.31
N LYS A 629 7.78 -28.14 0.22
CA LYS A 629 7.84 -26.83 -0.44
C LYS A 629 8.45 -26.91 -1.84
N PHE A 630 8.18 -25.91 -2.67
CA PHE A 630 8.78 -25.75 -4.00
C PHE A 630 8.52 -26.94 -4.94
N HIS A 631 7.30 -27.47 -4.89
CA HIS A 631 6.80 -28.43 -5.89
C HIS A 631 5.99 -27.70 -6.97
N GLU A 632 4.86 -28.24 -7.41
CA GLU A 632 4.07 -27.74 -8.55
C GLU A 632 2.56 -27.86 -8.26
N TYR A 633 1.73 -28.19 -9.26
CA TYR A 633 0.28 -28.36 -9.06
C TYR A 633 -0.10 -29.82 -8.81
N LEU A 634 -0.85 -30.07 -7.73
CA LEU A 634 -1.61 -31.30 -7.50
C LEU A 634 -3.04 -31.11 -8.02
N ARG A 635 -3.57 -32.08 -8.74
CA ARG A 635 -4.97 -32.07 -9.20
C ARG A 635 -5.71 -33.32 -8.75
N VAL A 636 -6.91 -33.13 -8.21
CA VAL A 636 -7.83 -34.20 -7.79
C VAL A 636 -9.20 -33.95 -8.41
N PHE A 637 -9.76 -34.95 -9.08
CA PHE A 637 -11.03 -34.81 -9.79
C PHE A 637 -11.75 -36.14 -9.92
N ASP A 638 -12.97 -36.08 -10.46
CA ASP A 638 -13.82 -37.25 -10.68
C ASP A 638 -14.07 -38.03 -9.36
N ILE A 639 -14.29 -37.28 -8.27
CA ILE A 639 -14.44 -37.81 -6.91
C ILE A 639 -15.85 -38.37 -6.76
N ARG A 640 -15.97 -39.66 -6.48
CA ARG A 640 -17.24 -40.39 -6.37
C ARG A 640 -17.26 -41.26 -5.13
N LEU A 641 -18.38 -41.31 -4.45
CA LEU A 641 -18.62 -42.30 -3.42
C LEU A 641 -19.73 -43.23 -3.88
N ASP A 642 -19.39 -44.48 -4.14
CA ASP A 642 -20.31 -45.53 -4.53
C ASP A 642 -20.79 -46.33 -3.31
N ALA A 643 -22.01 -46.86 -3.41
CA ALA A 643 -22.58 -47.82 -2.46
C ALA A 643 -23.12 -49.04 -3.22
N PRO A 644 -23.06 -50.25 -2.63
CA PRO A 644 -23.64 -51.44 -3.23
C PRO A 644 -25.15 -51.26 -3.31
N SER A 645 -25.71 -51.34 -4.52
CA SER A 645 -27.15 -51.50 -4.68
C SER A 645 -27.47 -52.96 -4.90
N GLY A 646 -28.43 -53.50 -4.15
CA GLY A 646 -28.82 -54.92 -4.19
C GLY A 646 -29.41 -55.45 -5.51
N ILE A 647 -29.21 -54.77 -6.64
CA ILE A 647 -29.54 -55.27 -7.98
C ILE A 647 -28.27 -55.17 -8.83
N GLU A 648 -27.60 -56.32 -9.01
CA GLU A 648 -26.70 -56.55 -10.14
C GLU A 648 -27.55 -56.79 -11.40
N THR A 649 -27.01 -56.46 -12.57
CA THR A 649 -27.64 -56.76 -13.86
C THR A 649 -27.92 -58.25 -13.97
N VAL A 650 -29.19 -58.65 -14.12
CA VAL A 650 -29.58 -60.03 -14.43
C VAL A 650 -30.02 -60.06 -15.89
N LYS A 651 -29.30 -60.79 -16.74
CA LYS A 651 -29.65 -61.01 -18.16
C LYS A 651 -29.67 -62.51 -18.46
N GLY A 652 -30.68 -62.99 -19.16
CA GLY A 652 -30.61 -64.30 -19.82
C GLY A 652 -29.54 -64.30 -20.91
N GLU A 653 -28.93 -65.46 -21.18
CA GLU A 653 -27.82 -65.61 -22.14
C GLU A 653 -28.14 -65.07 -23.55
N ASP A 654 -29.42 -65.05 -23.93
CA ASP A 654 -29.91 -64.58 -25.24
C ASP A 654 -30.47 -63.13 -25.25
N SER A 655 -30.24 -62.35 -24.19
CA SER A 655 -30.79 -60.99 -24.10
C SER A 655 -29.98 -59.98 -24.93
N LYS A 656 -30.61 -59.36 -25.92
CA LYS A 656 -29.99 -58.33 -26.79
C LYS A 656 -30.29 -56.88 -26.37
N LEU A 657 -30.83 -56.68 -25.17
CA LEU A 657 -31.20 -55.36 -24.66
C LEU A 657 -29.95 -54.56 -24.26
N VAL A 658 -29.72 -53.42 -24.92
CA VAL A 658 -28.62 -52.49 -24.63
C VAL A 658 -29.22 -51.18 -24.12
N ILE A 659 -28.66 -50.65 -23.02
CA ILE A 659 -29.13 -49.41 -22.42
C ILE A 659 -27.97 -48.45 -22.29
N THR A 660 -28.16 -47.22 -22.74
CA THR A 660 -27.18 -46.13 -22.65
C THR A 660 -27.82 -44.97 -21.89
N THR A 661 -27.11 -44.36 -20.93
CA THR A 661 -27.57 -43.16 -20.23
C THR A 661 -26.74 -41.94 -20.62
N GLY A 662 -27.42 -40.81 -20.78
CA GLY A 662 -26.82 -39.48 -21.03
C GLY A 662 -27.30 -38.48 -19.98
N LYS A 663 -26.92 -37.20 -20.15
CA LYS A 663 -27.38 -36.11 -19.26
C LYS A 663 -28.91 -36.04 -19.31
N ASN A 664 -29.56 -36.27 -18.18
CA ASN A 664 -31.00 -36.34 -18.03
C ASN A 664 -31.71 -37.25 -19.05
N SER A 665 -31.06 -38.32 -19.53
CA SER A 665 -31.63 -39.16 -20.60
C SER A 665 -31.25 -40.64 -20.52
N VAL A 666 -32.14 -41.47 -21.05
CA VAL A 666 -31.92 -42.89 -21.29
C VAL A 666 -32.26 -43.23 -22.74
N ARG A 667 -31.43 -44.09 -23.35
CA ARG A 667 -31.68 -44.76 -24.62
C ARG A 667 -31.67 -46.27 -24.40
N VAL A 668 -32.68 -46.96 -24.90
CA VAL A 668 -32.79 -48.43 -24.86
C VAL A 668 -32.90 -48.96 -26.28
N ASP A 669 -31.88 -49.71 -26.72
CA ASP A 669 -31.91 -50.46 -27.96
C ASP A 669 -32.49 -51.86 -27.66
N ASN A 670 -33.66 -52.12 -28.24
CA ASN A 670 -34.50 -53.31 -28.02
C ASN A 670 -34.76 -54.01 -29.37
N PRO A 671 -33.73 -54.58 -30.01
CA PRO A 671 -33.80 -55.04 -31.41
C PRO A 671 -34.87 -56.11 -31.66
N ASP A 672 -35.28 -56.84 -30.62
CA ASP A 672 -36.29 -57.90 -30.70
C ASP A 672 -37.72 -57.40 -30.40
N GLY A 673 -37.93 -56.10 -30.15
CA GLY A 673 -39.24 -55.49 -29.91
C GLY A 673 -39.95 -56.02 -28.65
N ARG A 674 -39.19 -56.38 -27.61
CA ARG A 674 -39.72 -56.97 -26.38
C ARG A 674 -40.45 -55.93 -25.53
N ALA A 675 -41.40 -56.36 -24.71
CA ALA A 675 -42.02 -55.49 -23.72
C ALA A 675 -40.98 -55.10 -22.66
N VAL A 676 -40.68 -53.82 -22.57
CA VAL A 676 -39.73 -53.24 -21.61
C VAL A 676 -40.47 -52.23 -20.74
N ALA A 677 -40.17 -52.21 -19.45
CA ALA A 677 -40.69 -51.25 -18.49
C ALA A 677 -39.54 -50.58 -17.72
N ILE A 678 -39.63 -49.27 -17.49
CA ILE A 678 -38.71 -48.51 -16.65
C ILE A 678 -39.43 -48.19 -15.34
N TYR A 679 -38.78 -48.45 -14.22
CA TYR A 679 -39.26 -48.12 -12.88
C TYR A 679 -38.30 -47.15 -12.19
N SER A 680 -38.82 -46.30 -11.32
CA SER A 680 -37.99 -45.54 -10.38
C SER A 680 -37.43 -46.47 -9.30
N ALA A 681 -36.42 -46.02 -8.56
CA ALA A 681 -35.90 -46.75 -7.39
C ALA A 681 -36.97 -47.04 -6.31
N GLY A 682 -38.04 -46.25 -6.25
CA GLY A 682 -39.19 -46.48 -5.36
C GLY A 682 -40.20 -47.51 -5.88
N GLY A 683 -39.95 -48.15 -7.04
CA GLY A 683 -40.83 -49.16 -7.64
C GLY A 683 -42.00 -48.58 -8.44
N MET A 684 -42.07 -47.26 -8.64
CA MET A 684 -43.09 -46.62 -9.47
C MET A 684 -42.79 -46.85 -10.94
N LEU A 685 -43.79 -47.27 -11.73
CA LEU A 685 -43.67 -47.38 -13.17
C LEU A 685 -43.47 -45.99 -13.79
N VAL A 686 -42.35 -45.81 -14.48
CA VAL A 686 -41.98 -44.57 -15.19
C VAL A 686 -42.46 -44.63 -16.64
N ASP A 687 -42.19 -45.75 -17.33
CA ASP A 687 -42.69 -46.01 -18.69
C ASP A 687 -42.76 -47.50 -19.03
N SER A 688 -43.44 -47.82 -20.13
CA SER A 688 -43.37 -49.12 -20.79
C SER A 688 -43.48 -49.00 -22.31
N PHE A 689 -42.68 -49.75 -23.05
CA PHE A 689 -42.53 -49.62 -24.50
C PHE A 689 -42.18 -50.97 -25.17
N THR A 690 -42.31 -51.03 -26.49
CA THR A 690 -41.97 -52.22 -27.33
C THR A 690 -41.15 -51.86 -28.57
N GLU A 691 -40.84 -50.58 -28.74
CA GLU A 691 -40.11 -50.00 -29.86
C GLU A 691 -38.69 -50.56 -29.90
N THR A 692 -38.15 -50.69 -31.12
CA THR A 692 -36.81 -51.25 -31.32
C THR A 692 -35.69 -50.34 -30.82
N VAL A 693 -35.97 -49.05 -30.72
CA VAL A 693 -35.14 -48.04 -30.06
C VAL A 693 -36.08 -47.11 -29.31
N TYR A 694 -35.78 -46.85 -28.05
CA TYR A 694 -36.56 -45.98 -27.19
C TYR A 694 -35.65 -44.95 -26.53
N GLU A 695 -36.04 -43.69 -26.52
CA GLU A 695 -35.31 -42.60 -25.85
C GLU A 695 -36.26 -41.80 -24.97
N ARG A 696 -35.79 -41.42 -23.78
CA ARG A 696 -36.57 -40.60 -22.85
C ARG A 696 -35.69 -39.71 -21.99
N SER A 697 -36.17 -38.50 -21.74
CA SER A 697 -35.62 -37.64 -20.69
C SER A 697 -36.07 -38.11 -19.30
N LEU A 698 -35.12 -38.22 -18.39
CA LEU A 698 -35.31 -38.65 -17.00
C LEU A 698 -34.54 -37.71 -16.08
N TYR A 699 -35.11 -37.39 -14.91
CA TYR A 699 -34.38 -36.66 -13.88
C TYR A 699 -33.20 -37.50 -13.35
N PRO A 700 -32.12 -36.86 -12.86
CA PRO A 700 -31.01 -37.57 -12.26
C PRO A 700 -31.49 -38.51 -11.16
N GLY A 701 -31.01 -39.75 -11.18
CA GLY A 701 -31.45 -40.77 -10.23
C GLY A 701 -31.27 -42.21 -10.72
N ILE A 702 -31.70 -43.13 -9.87
CA ILE A 702 -31.61 -44.57 -10.11
C ILE A 702 -32.94 -45.09 -10.69
N TYR A 703 -32.84 -45.83 -11.78
CA TYR A 703 -33.97 -46.49 -12.45
C TYR A 703 -33.70 -47.98 -12.68
N ILE A 704 -34.77 -48.76 -12.81
CA ILE A 704 -34.72 -50.18 -13.15
C ILE A 704 -35.41 -50.39 -14.50
N VAL A 705 -34.68 -50.87 -15.50
CA VAL A 705 -35.22 -51.25 -16.80
C VAL A 705 -35.42 -52.77 -16.81
N LYS A 706 -36.65 -53.21 -17.07
CA LYS A 706 -37.09 -54.59 -16.97
C LYS A 706 -37.73 -55.07 -18.28
N SER A 707 -37.19 -56.17 -18.80
CA SER A 707 -37.77 -57.06 -19.82
C SER A 707 -38.14 -58.40 -19.14
N ASN A 708 -38.85 -59.28 -19.85
CA ASN A 708 -39.15 -60.63 -19.38
C ASN A 708 -37.90 -61.46 -19.01
N ASP A 709 -36.75 -61.16 -19.62
CA ASP A 709 -35.49 -61.91 -19.50
C ASP A 709 -34.30 -61.05 -19.05
N SER A 710 -34.53 -59.76 -18.76
CA SER A 710 -33.48 -58.84 -18.33
C SER A 710 -34.00 -57.86 -17.28
N VAL A 711 -33.23 -57.65 -16.22
CA VAL A 711 -33.42 -56.56 -15.27
C VAL A 711 -32.08 -55.83 -15.14
N GLN A 712 -32.08 -54.54 -15.46
CA GLN A 712 -30.89 -53.68 -15.46
C GLN A 712 -31.15 -52.46 -14.60
N LYS A 713 -30.30 -52.24 -13.60
CA LYS A 713 -30.23 -50.95 -12.91
C LYS A 713 -29.46 -49.97 -13.79
N ILE A 714 -30.00 -48.77 -13.96
CA ILE A 714 -29.34 -47.67 -14.66
C ILE A 714 -29.29 -46.43 -13.78
N ILE A 715 -28.27 -45.60 -13.98
CA ILE A 715 -28.10 -44.31 -13.32
C ILE A 715 -28.18 -43.24 -14.41
N VAL A 716 -29.18 -42.37 -14.31
CA VAL A 716 -29.30 -41.18 -15.14
C VAL A 716 -28.62 -40.04 -14.40
N ARG A 717 -27.72 -39.34 -15.09
CA ARG A 717 -26.88 -38.27 -14.53
C ARG A 717 -27.43 -36.89 -14.86
#